data_AF-A0A6M4FKS1-F1
#
_entry.id   AF-A0A6M4FKS1-F1
#
_cell.length_a   1.000
_cell.length_b   1.000
_cell.length_c   1.000
_cell.angle_alpha   90.00
_cell.angle_beta   90.00
_cell.angle_gamma   90.00
#
_symmetry.space_group_name_H-M   'P 1'
#
loop_
_entity.id
_entity.type
_entity.pdbx_description
1 polymer ?
#
loop_
_entity_poly.entity_id
_entity_poly.type
_entity_poly.pdbx_seq_one_letter_code
_entity_poly.pdbx_strand_id
1 'polypeptide(L)'
;MSQHDQKSVAEAASLRAEIDDANHRYYVLDEPMLTDAEYDRKLRRLQELEARFPELVTPDSPTQRVGAAPAAGFPEVAHAMPMLSLDNAFDDDELTAFVKRLGERLERDGEQLAFCCEPKLDGAAVSLVYENGVLLSGATRGDGRTGEGITTNLRTLRSMPLKLRGNGWPELLEVRGEVTMSHAGFETLNERAREEGGKVFANPRNAAAGSLRQLDPRITATRPLEFCAYQVARIEPDQGAQTHSALMAQLRKFGFRSSPALEVVHGSQGIIDYCRRLGERRDNLGYDIDGVVIKVDDLRLQRELGFVARAPRWAVAFKYPAQEQITQLNDVEFQVGRTGAITPVARLEPVTVAGVTVSNATLHNADEIERLGVMIGDTVSIRRAGDVIPQVVRVLKEQRPADAREIRFPSRCPVCDSDVERLEGEAVARCSGGLYCAAQRKEALKHFASRRALDIEGLGVKLIDQLVELDWVKTPADLFRLEAERLAELPRMASKSSEKLVAALEKSRHTTLARFIYALGIREVGEATAGNLAAHFGTLSALMSAEVAELEAVNDVGPVVASHVHTFFRQPHNRETIDDLLVVGLEWQEEEIGERPQPLEGQTWVLTGTLENLTRDEGKARLQLLGAKVAGSVSKKTACVVAGPGAGSKLAKAEELGVTVIDEPAFLASLAKWESGEETT
;
A
#
# COMPACT_ATOMS: atom_id res chain seq x y z
N MET A 1 53.90 -11.80 19.53
CA MET A 1 53.00 -11.46 20.66
C MET A 1 53.65 -11.95 21.94
N SER A 2 53.81 -11.07 22.92
CA SER A 2 54.36 -11.41 24.24
C SER A 2 53.41 -12.37 24.99
N GLN A 3 53.89 -13.08 26.03
CA GLN A 3 53.02 -13.88 26.90
C GLN A 3 51.92 -13.04 27.60
N HIS A 4 52.15 -11.72 27.77
CA HIS A 4 51.15 -10.81 28.32
C HIS A 4 50.06 -10.46 27.31
N ASP A 5 50.39 -10.42 26.01
CA ASP A 5 49.42 -10.16 24.94
C ASP A 5 48.47 -11.35 24.78
N GLN A 6 48.99 -12.59 24.85
CA GLN A 6 48.16 -13.81 24.78
C GLN A 6 47.18 -13.95 25.95
N LYS A 7 47.58 -13.56 27.17
CA LYS A 7 46.67 -13.54 28.33
C LYS A 7 45.56 -12.50 28.17
N SER A 8 45.89 -11.31 27.65
CA SER A 8 44.93 -10.23 27.43
C SER A 8 43.91 -10.57 26.33
N VAL A 9 44.35 -11.26 25.27
CA VAL A 9 43.47 -11.81 24.23
C VAL A 9 42.49 -12.83 24.81
N ALA A 10 42.99 -13.78 25.60
CA ALA A 10 42.15 -14.81 26.23
C ALA A 10 41.17 -14.21 27.25
N GLU A 11 41.60 -13.21 28.03
CA GLU A 11 40.74 -12.47 28.96
C GLU A 11 39.62 -11.73 28.23
N ALA A 12 39.96 -10.99 27.17
CA ALA A 12 38.96 -10.28 26.35
C ALA A 12 37.94 -11.24 25.72
N ALA A 13 38.38 -12.39 25.21
CA ALA A 13 37.49 -13.42 24.67
C ALA A 13 36.56 -14.00 25.74
N SER A 14 37.06 -14.28 26.95
CA SER A 14 36.24 -14.76 28.08
C SER A 14 35.21 -13.72 28.50
N LEU A 15 35.62 -12.46 28.66
CA LEU A 15 34.73 -11.38 29.07
C LEU A 15 33.60 -11.15 28.05
N ARG A 16 33.90 -11.22 26.74
CA ARG A 16 32.87 -11.15 25.70
C ARG A 16 31.85 -12.27 25.84
N ALA A 17 32.32 -13.51 25.95
CA ALA A 17 31.45 -14.67 26.08
C ALA A 17 30.55 -14.61 27.33
N GLU A 18 31.10 -14.20 28.48
CA GLU A 18 30.37 -14.05 29.74
C GLU A 18 29.32 -12.92 29.68
N ILE A 19 29.66 -11.78 29.08
CA ILE A 19 28.75 -10.64 28.92
C ILE A 19 27.61 -11.00 27.95
N ASP A 20 27.91 -11.68 26.85
CA ASP A 20 26.89 -12.11 25.89
C ASP A 20 26.00 -13.23 26.45
N ASP A 21 26.53 -14.15 27.27
CA ASP A 21 25.72 -15.10 28.04
C ASP A 21 24.79 -14.41 29.03
N ALA A 22 25.29 -13.43 29.78
CA ALA A 22 24.49 -12.65 30.72
C ALA A 22 23.37 -11.88 30.02
N ASN A 23 23.66 -11.22 28.89
CA ASN A 23 22.64 -10.53 28.08
C ASN A 23 21.59 -11.50 27.55
N HIS A 24 21.99 -12.66 27.03
CA HIS A 24 21.06 -13.67 26.54
C HIS A 24 20.14 -14.18 27.67
N ARG A 25 20.71 -14.52 28.82
CA ARG A 25 19.95 -14.97 29.99
C ARG A 25 18.96 -13.93 30.48
N TYR A 26 19.37 -12.67 30.56
CA TYR A 26 18.52 -11.58 31.03
C TYR A 26 17.41 -11.24 30.04
N TYR A 27 17.75 -10.96 28.77
CA TYR A 27 16.81 -10.37 27.79
C TYR A 27 16.10 -11.38 26.89
N VAL A 28 16.53 -12.64 26.89
CA VAL A 28 15.95 -13.68 26.01
C VAL A 28 15.34 -14.82 26.81
N LEU A 29 16.00 -15.25 27.89
CA LEU A 29 15.53 -16.36 28.72
C LEU A 29 14.75 -15.89 29.97
N ASP A 30 14.79 -14.61 30.30
CA ASP A 30 14.22 -14.04 31.54
C ASP A 30 14.76 -14.74 32.83
N GLU A 31 16.03 -15.19 32.80
CA GLU A 31 16.72 -15.95 33.86
C GLU A 31 18.10 -15.33 34.21
N PRO A 32 18.16 -14.12 34.79
CA PRO A 32 19.43 -13.42 35.04
C PRO A 32 20.32 -14.15 36.06
N MET A 33 21.60 -14.32 35.73
CA MET A 33 22.61 -14.95 36.61
C MET A 33 23.64 -13.98 37.19
N LEU A 34 23.78 -12.79 36.60
CA LEU A 34 24.67 -11.73 37.09
C LEU A 34 23.85 -10.60 37.67
N THR A 35 24.36 -9.98 38.74
CA THR A 35 23.85 -8.69 39.20
C THR A 35 24.32 -7.57 38.26
N ASP A 36 23.58 -6.45 38.20
CA ASP A 36 23.94 -5.29 37.38
C ASP A 36 25.37 -4.79 37.68
N ALA A 37 25.76 -4.77 38.95
CA ALA A 37 27.10 -4.36 39.38
C ALA A 37 28.22 -5.27 38.85
N GLU A 38 27.97 -6.58 38.76
CA GLU A 38 28.92 -7.54 38.22
C GLU A 38 29.04 -7.45 36.70
N TYR A 39 27.90 -7.25 36.01
CA TYR A 39 27.86 -6.99 34.58
C TYR A 39 28.68 -5.73 34.23
N ASP A 40 28.42 -4.62 34.92
CA ASP A 40 29.11 -3.34 34.68
C ASP A 40 30.62 -3.42 34.98
N ARG A 41 31.02 -4.22 35.97
CA ARG A 41 32.44 -4.47 36.25
C ARG A 41 33.11 -5.22 35.09
N LYS A 42 32.47 -6.27 34.57
CA LYS A 42 32.99 -7.04 33.43
C LYS A 42 33.06 -6.21 32.16
N LEU A 43 32.02 -5.40 31.88
CA LEU A 43 31.98 -4.53 30.71
C LEU A 43 33.07 -3.46 30.77
N ARG A 44 33.26 -2.80 31.91
CA ARG A 44 34.36 -1.83 32.11
C ARG A 44 35.72 -2.47 31.90
N ARG A 45 35.93 -3.67 32.43
CA ARG A 45 37.19 -4.40 32.23
C ARG A 45 37.46 -4.72 30.75
N LEU A 46 36.43 -5.11 30.00
CA LEU A 46 36.56 -5.33 28.56
C LEU A 46 36.90 -4.03 27.81
N GLN A 47 36.28 -2.90 28.18
CA GLN A 47 36.59 -1.59 27.62
C GLN A 47 38.04 -1.16 27.90
N GLU A 48 38.56 -1.39 29.11
CA GLU A 48 39.97 -1.11 29.45
C GLU A 48 40.93 -1.93 28.58
N LEU A 49 40.64 -3.22 28.37
CA LEU A 49 41.46 -4.10 27.54
C LEU A 49 41.47 -3.66 26.08
N GLU A 50 40.29 -3.33 25.52
CA GLU A 50 40.16 -2.87 24.15
C GLU A 50 40.77 -1.48 23.92
N ALA A 51 40.71 -0.58 24.90
CA ALA A 51 41.38 0.72 24.84
C ALA A 51 42.90 0.57 24.87
N ARG A 52 43.42 -0.41 25.63
CA ARG A 52 44.86 -0.69 25.74
C ARG A 52 45.41 -1.45 24.53
N PHE A 53 44.59 -2.31 23.92
CA PHE A 53 44.95 -3.14 22.77
C PHE A 53 43.88 -2.99 21.69
N PRO A 54 43.95 -1.93 20.84
CA PRO A 54 42.95 -1.65 19.82
C PRO A 54 42.72 -2.80 18.82
N GLU A 55 43.73 -3.64 18.61
CA GLU A 55 43.65 -4.85 17.78
C GLU A 55 42.69 -5.92 18.34
N LEU A 56 42.32 -5.82 19.62
CA LEU A 56 41.33 -6.71 20.22
C LEU A 56 39.91 -6.31 19.85
N VAL A 57 39.65 -5.07 19.41
CA VAL A 57 38.30 -4.60 19.08
C VAL A 57 37.75 -5.39 17.90
N THR A 58 36.62 -6.07 18.11
CA THR A 58 35.92 -6.81 17.07
C THR A 58 34.52 -6.23 16.85
N PRO A 59 33.97 -6.27 15.61
CA PRO A 59 32.63 -5.72 15.31
C PRO A 59 31.48 -6.36 16.10
N ASP A 60 31.69 -7.54 16.67
CA ASP A 60 30.74 -8.29 17.50
C ASP A 60 30.94 -8.09 19.01
N SER A 61 31.94 -7.31 19.44
CA SER A 61 32.20 -7.08 20.86
C SER A 61 31.04 -6.31 21.52
N PRO A 62 30.61 -6.65 22.75
CA PRO A 62 29.55 -5.95 23.46
C PRO A 62 29.80 -4.45 23.65
N THR A 63 31.06 -4.02 23.66
CA THR A 63 31.45 -2.60 23.75
C THR A 63 31.07 -1.81 22.49
N GLN A 64 30.91 -2.48 21.35
CA GLN A 64 30.52 -1.85 20.09
C GLN A 64 29.01 -1.63 19.97
N ARG A 65 28.22 -2.02 20.98
CA ARG A 65 26.77 -1.76 21.01
C ARG A 65 26.45 -0.26 21.15
N VAL A 66 27.28 0.51 21.84
CA VAL A 66 27.10 1.95 22.06
C VAL A 66 28.41 2.67 21.79
N GLY A 67 28.59 3.19 20.58
CA GLY A 67 29.83 3.87 20.17
C GLY A 67 29.80 4.55 18.80
N ALA A 68 28.74 4.38 18.02
CA ALA A 68 28.60 5.05 16.73
C ALA A 68 28.29 6.54 16.92
N ALA A 69 28.93 7.39 16.12
CA ALA A 69 28.60 8.81 16.03
C ALA A 69 27.16 8.98 15.50
N PRO A 70 26.47 10.09 15.84
CA PRO A 70 25.17 10.39 15.27
C PRO A 70 25.20 10.35 13.75
N ALA A 71 24.26 9.62 13.14
CA ALA A 71 24.14 9.50 11.70
C ALA A 71 23.59 10.81 11.10
N ALA A 72 24.04 11.17 9.89
CA ALA A 72 23.47 12.28 9.13
C ALA A 72 22.09 11.95 8.52
N GLY A 73 21.75 10.65 8.44
CA GLY A 73 20.53 10.10 7.88
C GLY A 73 20.63 8.58 7.79
N PHE A 74 19.54 7.92 7.38
CA PHE A 74 19.52 6.48 7.17
C PHE A 74 19.69 6.16 5.68
N PRO A 75 20.65 5.31 5.28
CA PRO A 75 20.77 4.85 3.90
C PRO A 75 19.59 3.96 3.54
N GLU A 76 19.22 3.93 2.27
CA GLU A 76 18.26 2.95 1.75
C GLU A 76 18.93 1.58 1.60
N VAL A 77 18.24 0.53 2.06
CA VAL A 77 18.68 -0.87 1.97
C VAL A 77 17.61 -1.67 1.24
N ALA A 78 17.96 -2.20 0.08
CA ALA A 78 17.10 -3.10 -0.66
C ALA A 78 17.05 -4.47 0.04
N HIS A 79 15.84 -4.98 0.27
CA HIS A 79 15.64 -6.32 0.83
C HIS A 79 15.86 -7.37 -0.26
N ALA A 80 16.68 -8.39 0.03
CA ALA A 80 16.94 -9.48 -0.90
C ALA A 80 15.65 -10.23 -1.28
N MET A 81 14.73 -10.33 -0.31
CA MET A 81 13.37 -10.78 -0.54
C MET A 81 12.37 -9.73 -0.05
N PRO A 82 11.24 -9.49 -0.72
CA PRO A 82 10.26 -8.52 -0.23
C PRO A 82 9.73 -8.83 1.18
N MET A 83 9.62 -7.81 2.02
CA MET A 83 8.89 -7.82 3.29
C MET A 83 7.43 -7.44 3.03
N LEU A 84 6.61 -8.45 2.74
CA LEU A 84 5.19 -8.26 2.40
C LEU A 84 4.32 -8.07 3.64
N SER A 85 3.07 -7.64 3.42
CA SER A 85 2.04 -7.64 4.47
C SER A 85 1.43 -9.03 4.63
N LEU A 86 0.55 -9.20 5.61
CA LEU A 86 -0.35 -10.35 5.73
C LEU A 86 -1.76 -9.93 5.32
N ASP A 87 -2.51 -10.87 4.73
CA ASP A 87 -3.97 -10.74 4.64
C ASP A 87 -4.58 -10.94 6.04
N ASN A 88 -5.76 -10.36 6.29
CA ASN A 88 -6.41 -10.40 7.60
C ASN A 88 -7.57 -11.40 7.61
N ALA A 89 -7.82 -11.98 8.78
CA ALA A 89 -9.06 -12.65 9.15
C ALA A 89 -9.62 -12.01 10.43
N PHE A 90 -10.94 -11.91 10.56
CA PHE A 90 -11.62 -11.22 11.67
C PHE A 90 -12.58 -12.10 12.46
N ASP A 91 -12.93 -13.27 11.93
CA ASP A 91 -13.84 -14.23 12.56
C ASP A 91 -13.45 -15.69 12.26
N ASP A 92 -14.11 -16.61 12.95
CA ASP A 92 -13.87 -18.05 12.85
C ASP A 92 -14.21 -18.58 11.43
N ASP A 93 -15.21 -18.00 10.76
CA ASP A 93 -15.62 -18.39 9.41
C ASP A 93 -14.54 -18.06 8.36
N GLU A 94 -13.91 -16.89 8.47
CA GLU A 94 -12.79 -16.48 7.63
C GLU A 94 -11.55 -17.37 7.82
N LEU A 95 -11.31 -17.86 9.05
CA LEU A 95 -10.25 -18.83 9.34
C LEU A 95 -10.54 -20.20 8.73
N THR A 96 -11.76 -20.70 8.85
CA THR A 96 -12.19 -21.95 8.19
C THR A 96 -12.10 -21.82 6.67
N ALA A 97 -12.52 -20.68 6.12
CA ALA A 97 -12.41 -20.40 4.69
C ALA A 97 -10.94 -20.34 4.23
N PHE A 98 -10.03 -19.82 5.05
CA PHE A 98 -8.59 -19.84 4.78
C PHE A 98 -8.06 -21.27 4.67
N VAL A 99 -8.34 -22.13 5.66
CA VAL A 99 -7.91 -23.54 5.64
C VAL A 99 -8.47 -24.29 4.44
N LYS A 100 -9.76 -24.08 4.12
CA LYS A 100 -10.40 -24.67 2.93
C LYS A 100 -9.71 -24.25 1.64
N ARG A 101 -9.43 -22.94 1.44
CA ARG A 101 -8.73 -22.44 0.26
C ARG A 101 -7.32 -23.03 0.11
N LEU A 102 -6.64 -23.30 1.22
CA LEU A 102 -5.34 -23.97 1.21
C LEU A 102 -5.45 -25.43 0.78
N GLY A 103 -6.41 -26.17 1.33
CA GLY A 103 -6.68 -27.56 0.94
C GLY A 103 -7.01 -27.69 -0.55
N GLU A 104 -7.89 -26.83 -1.08
CA GLU A 104 -8.24 -26.80 -2.50
C GLU A 104 -7.03 -26.55 -3.41
N ARG A 105 -6.13 -25.63 -3.03
CA ARG A 105 -4.94 -25.29 -3.83
C ARG A 105 -3.86 -26.36 -3.79
N LEU A 106 -3.74 -27.05 -2.67
CA LEU A 106 -2.75 -28.11 -2.49
C LEU A 106 -3.29 -29.48 -2.93
N GLU A 107 -4.56 -29.56 -3.34
CA GLU A 107 -5.27 -30.80 -3.69
C GLU A 107 -5.24 -31.83 -2.53
N ARG A 108 -5.43 -31.34 -1.29
CA ARG A 108 -5.36 -32.14 -0.06
C ARG A 108 -6.44 -31.73 0.93
N ASP A 109 -6.65 -32.58 1.93
CA ASP A 109 -7.50 -32.25 3.07
C ASP A 109 -6.85 -31.14 3.91
N GLY A 110 -7.47 -29.95 3.90
CA GLY A 110 -7.00 -28.78 4.63
C GLY A 110 -6.97 -29.01 6.14
N GLU A 111 -7.84 -29.88 6.66
CA GLU A 111 -7.90 -30.19 8.10
C GLU A 111 -6.70 -31.00 8.59
N GLN A 112 -5.93 -31.60 7.68
CA GLN A 112 -4.69 -32.32 8.01
C GLN A 112 -3.45 -31.42 7.99
N LEU A 113 -3.57 -30.18 7.52
CA LEU A 113 -2.45 -29.25 7.46
C LEU A 113 -2.02 -28.83 8.87
N ALA A 114 -0.70 -28.76 9.08
CA ALA A 114 -0.11 -28.23 10.29
C ALA A 114 0.15 -26.72 10.12
N PHE A 115 -0.16 -25.96 11.17
CA PHE A 115 -0.02 -24.52 11.21
C PHE A 115 0.80 -24.08 12.41
N CYS A 116 1.85 -23.31 12.17
CA CYS A 116 2.58 -22.61 13.22
C CYS A 116 1.86 -21.31 13.55
N CYS A 117 1.33 -21.23 14.76
CA CYS A 117 0.58 -20.09 15.27
C CYS A 117 1.41 -19.35 16.32
N GLU A 118 1.44 -18.03 16.22
CA GLU A 118 2.19 -17.16 17.13
C GLU A 118 1.47 -15.83 17.36
N PRO A 119 1.68 -15.15 18.50
CA PRO A 119 1.10 -13.83 18.73
C PRO A 119 1.57 -12.83 17.68
N LYS A 120 0.64 -12.04 17.15
CA LYS A 120 0.95 -10.95 16.24
C LYS A 120 1.42 -9.74 17.05
N LEU A 121 2.74 -9.64 17.17
CA LEU A 121 3.42 -8.59 17.95
C LEU A 121 3.09 -7.19 17.39
N ASP A 122 2.79 -6.25 18.28
CA ASP A 122 2.50 -4.87 17.91
C ASP A 122 3.73 -3.96 18.07
N GLY A 123 4.56 -3.90 17.02
CA GLY A 123 5.81 -3.16 17.05
C GLY A 123 6.25 -2.60 15.70
N ALA A 124 7.56 -2.68 15.45
CA ALA A 124 8.18 -2.30 14.19
C ALA A 124 8.97 -3.47 13.57
N ALA A 125 8.52 -3.91 12.40
CA ALA A 125 9.20 -4.96 11.63
C ALA A 125 10.60 -4.55 11.15
N VAL A 126 11.57 -5.43 11.38
CA VAL A 126 12.96 -5.27 10.92
C VAL A 126 13.50 -6.57 10.31
N SER A 127 14.46 -6.42 9.41
CA SER A 127 15.24 -7.52 8.83
C SER A 127 16.70 -7.39 9.26
N LEU A 128 17.29 -8.51 9.70
CA LEU A 128 18.67 -8.61 10.17
C LEU A 128 19.43 -9.60 9.28
N VAL A 129 20.54 -9.18 8.69
CA VAL A 129 21.40 -10.04 7.88
C VAL A 129 22.66 -10.38 8.68
N TYR A 130 22.92 -11.67 8.82
CA TYR A 130 24.13 -12.21 9.42
C TYR A 130 24.95 -12.92 8.35
N GLU A 131 26.25 -12.66 8.35
CA GLU A 131 27.22 -13.34 7.51
C GLU A 131 28.23 -14.06 8.40
N ASN A 132 28.41 -15.36 8.18
CA ASN A 132 29.26 -16.24 8.99
C ASN A 132 28.98 -16.12 10.51
N GLY A 133 27.72 -15.92 10.86
CA GLY A 133 27.24 -15.76 12.23
C GLY A 133 27.44 -14.37 12.83
N VAL A 134 27.92 -13.36 12.11
CA VAL A 134 28.09 -11.98 12.61
C VAL A 134 27.10 -11.04 11.94
N LEU A 135 26.48 -10.14 12.72
CA LEU A 135 25.54 -9.15 12.20
C LEU A 135 26.23 -8.21 11.18
N LEU A 136 25.80 -8.31 9.93
CA LEU A 136 26.28 -7.50 8.81
C LEU A 136 25.45 -6.23 8.66
N SER A 137 24.13 -6.37 8.55
CA SER A 137 23.21 -5.24 8.32
C SER A 137 21.85 -5.45 8.98
N GLY A 138 21.14 -4.36 9.22
CA GLY A 138 19.76 -4.38 9.67
C GLY A 138 18.96 -3.22 9.11
N ALA A 139 17.74 -3.49 8.68
CA ALA A 139 16.88 -2.52 8.00
C ALA A 139 15.43 -2.56 8.48
N THR A 140 14.74 -1.42 8.42
CA THR A 140 13.28 -1.36 8.61
C THR A 140 12.56 -1.97 7.42
N ARG A 141 11.25 -2.23 7.55
CA ARG A 141 10.43 -2.68 6.42
C ARG A 141 10.40 -1.70 5.24
N GLY A 142 10.29 -0.39 5.53
CA GLY A 142 10.04 0.64 4.52
C GLY A 142 8.79 0.34 3.67
N ASP A 143 8.94 0.36 2.35
CA ASP A 143 7.87 0.05 1.39
C ASP A 143 7.69 -1.46 1.12
N GLY A 144 8.48 -2.29 1.81
CA GLY A 144 8.51 -3.75 1.65
C GLY A 144 9.56 -4.24 0.66
N ARG A 145 10.11 -3.39 -0.21
CA ARG A 145 11.25 -3.72 -1.10
C ARG A 145 12.53 -3.01 -0.66
N THR A 146 12.40 -1.79 -0.16
CA THR A 146 13.49 -0.95 0.33
C THR A 146 13.15 -0.42 1.70
N GLY A 147 14.07 -0.62 2.64
CA GLY A 147 14.01 -0.15 4.02
C GLY A 147 15.04 0.92 4.34
N GLU A 148 14.93 1.49 5.54
CA GLU A 148 15.98 2.33 6.10
C GLU A 148 17.02 1.46 6.82
N GLY A 149 18.29 1.61 6.49
CA GLY A 149 19.40 0.94 7.15
C GLY A 149 19.64 1.51 8.55
N ILE A 150 19.29 0.73 9.56
CA ILE A 150 19.31 1.12 10.98
C ILE A 150 20.21 0.19 11.82
N THR A 151 21.22 -0.42 11.22
CA THR A 151 22.14 -1.37 11.88
C THR A 151 22.74 -0.81 13.17
N THR A 152 23.12 0.47 13.20
CA THR A 152 23.68 1.13 14.39
C THR A 152 22.71 1.16 15.56
N ASN A 153 21.42 1.33 15.29
CA ASN A 153 20.37 1.39 16.29
C ASN A 153 20.01 -0.02 16.74
N LEU A 154 19.94 -0.97 15.82
CA LEU A 154 19.67 -2.37 16.13
C LEU A 154 20.77 -2.98 17.01
N ARG A 155 22.04 -2.59 16.81
CA ARG A 155 23.16 -3.01 17.67
C ARG A 155 22.95 -2.66 19.15
N THR A 156 22.14 -1.66 19.49
CA THR A 156 21.90 -1.28 20.88
C THR A 156 20.94 -2.23 21.59
N LEU A 157 20.15 -3.02 20.86
CA LEU A 157 19.18 -3.95 21.43
C LEU A 157 19.91 -5.16 22.03
N ARG A 158 19.78 -5.33 23.35
CA ARG A 158 20.47 -6.42 24.08
C ARG A 158 19.80 -7.78 23.88
N SER A 159 18.54 -7.80 23.46
CA SER A 159 17.78 -9.01 23.14
C SER A 159 18.19 -9.67 21.82
N MET A 160 19.07 -9.05 21.02
CA MET A 160 19.59 -9.63 19.78
C MET A 160 21.10 -9.91 19.85
N PRO A 161 21.55 -11.07 19.34
CA PRO A 161 22.97 -11.39 19.28
C PRO A 161 23.68 -10.55 18.21
N LEU A 162 24.82 -9.93 18.55
CA LEU A 162 25.73 -9.39 17.52
C LEU A 162 26.46 -10.49 16.76
N LYS A 163 26.72 -11.60 17.46
CA LYS A 163 27.21 -12.86 16.91
C LYS A 163 26.33 -14.01 17.39
N LEU A 164 25.92 -14.86 16.45
CA LEU A 164 25.06 -16.01 16.72
C LEU A 164 25.72 -16.97 17.72
N ARG A 165 24.90 -17.56 18.59
CA ARG A 165 25.35 -18.53 19.60
C ARG A 165 25.48 -19.93 19.01
N GLY A 166 26.37 -20.74 19.61
CA GLY A 166 26.56 -22.14 19.25
C GLY A 166 27.60 -22.35 18.14
N ASN A 167 27.28 -23.21 17.19
CA ASN A 167 28.04 -23.50 15.98
C ASN A 167 27.06 -23.98 14.90
N GLY A 168 27.53 -24.19 13.67
CA GLY A 168 26.66 -24.67 12.57
C GLY A 168 25.65 -23.63 12.09
N TRP A 169 25.93 -22.35 12.26
CA TRP A 169 25.20 -21.30 11.55
C TRP A 169 25.56 -21.32 10.05
N PRO A 170 24.62 -20.93 9.18
CA PRO A 170 24.85 -20.80 7.74
C PRO A 170 25.85 -19.67 7.43
N GLU A 171 26.36 -19.66 6.20
CA GLU A 171 27.21 -18.58 5.68
C GLU A 171 26.43 -17.27 5.62
N LEU A 172 25.15 -17.33 5.23
CA LEU A 172 24.25 -16.19 5.22
C LEU A 172 22.91 -16.55 5.88
N LEU A 173 22.45 -15.68 6.78
CA LEU A 173 21.14 -15.78 7.43
C LEU A 173 20.45 -14.43 7.47
N GLU A 174 19.26 -14.33 6.88
CA GLU A 174 18.37 -13.18 7.04
C GLU A 174 17.24 -13.56 8.01
N VAL A 175 17.20 -12.88 9.17
CA VAL A 175 16.19 -13.06 10.21
C VAL A 175 15.26 -11.86 10.24
N ARG A 176 13.96 -12.10 10.20
CA ARG A 176 12.93 -11.09 10.37
C ARG A 176 12.28 -11.22 11.74
N GLY A 177 11.98 -10.08 12.31
CA GLY A 177 11.37 -9.98 13.62
C GLY A 177 10.71 -8.64 13.85
N GLU A 178 10.10 -8.51 15.00
CA GLU A 178 9.42 -7.29 15.43
C GLU A 178 10.22 -6.69 16.59
N VAL A 179 10.51 -5.39 16.51
CA VAL A 179 10.99 -4.60 17.64
C VAL A 179 9.79 -4.09 18.42
N THR A 180 9.72 -4.44 19.69
CA THR A 180 8.59 -4.18 20.60
C THR A 180 9.10 -3.51 21.88
N MET A 181 8.16 -3.10 22.72
CA MET A 181 8.41 -2.56 24.06
C MET A 181 7.42 -3.21 25.02
N SER A 182 7.92 -3.74 26.14
CA SER A 182 7.06 -4.29 27.19
C SER A 182 6.26 -3.17 27.87
N HIS A 183 5.13 -3.53 28.50
CA HIS A 183 4.31 -2.56 29.25
C HIS A 183 5.11 -1.87 30.35
N ALA A 184 5.93 -2.63 31.10
CA ALA A 184 6.80 -2.08 32.14
C ALA A 184 7.87 -1.13 31.57
N GLY A 185 8.48 -1.49 30.43
CA GLY A 185 9.44 -0.63 29.74
C GLY A 185 8.81 0.66 29.23
N PHE A 186 7.60 0.57 28.67
CA PHE A 186 6.82 1.70 28.19
C PHE A 186 6.44 2.67 29.32
N GLU A 187 5.97 2.18 30.46
CA GLU A 187 5.64 3.04 31.59
C GLU A 187 6.89 3.72 32.16
N THR A 188 7.99 2.97 32.35
CA THR A 188 9.27 3.54 32.80
C THR A 188 9.76 4.66 31.86
N LEU A 189 9.61 4.46 30.55
CA LEU A 189 9.96 5.44 29.53
C LEU A 189 9.12 6.72 29.65
N ASN A 190 7.82 6.57 29.82
CA ASN A 190 6.89 7.68 29.93
C ASN A 190 7.01 8.42 31.26
N GLU A 191 7.27 7.73 32.36
CA GLU A 191 7.56 8.35 33.66
C GLU A 191 8.77 9.27 33.58
N ARG A 192 9.90 8.77 33.06
CA ARG A 192 11.09 9.60 32.82
C ARG A 192 10.79 10.79 31.90
N ALA A 193 10.03 10.57 30.84
CA ALA A 193 9.63 11.67 29.94
C ALA A 193 8.77 12.73 30.66
N ARG A 194 7.88 12.34 31.59
CA ARG A 194 7.09 13.29 32.38
C ARG A 194 7.96 14.08 33.35
N GLU A 195 8.93 13.43 34.01
CA GLU A 195 9.87 14.08 34.94
C GLU A 195 10.79 15.09 34.24
N GLU A 196 11.26 14.76 33.04
CA GLU A 196 12.19 15.59 32.25
C GLU A 196 11.46 16.62 31.35
N GLY A 197 10.12 16.64 31.34
CA GLY A 197 9.32 17.51 30.46
C GLY A 197 9.42 17.15 28.97
N GLY A 198 9.78 15.90 28.67
CA GLY A 198 9.92 15.36 27.32
C GLY A 198 8.63 14.84 26.69
N LYS A 199 8.75 14.26 25.50
CA LYS A 199 7.62 13.70 24.75
C LYS A 199 7.17 12.37 25.36
N VAL A 200 5.91 12.32 25.79
CA VAL A 200 5.21 11.09 26.23
C VAL A 200 4.65 10.36 25.00
N PHE A 201 4.78 9.05 24.97
CA PHE A 201 4.23 8.21 23.91
C PHE A 201 2.85 7.68 24.29
N ALA A 202 1.96 7.59 23.31
CA ALA A 202 0.57 7.18 23.54
C ALA A 202 0.38 5.65 23.64
N ASN A 203 1.27 4.86 23.02
CA ASN A 203 1.24 3.40 23.10
C ASN A 203 2.65 2.79 22.86
N PRO A 204 2.88 1.54 23.30
CA PRO A 204 4.13 0.80 23.10
C PRO A 204 4.61 0.72 21.64
N ARG A 205 3.71 0.50 20.68
CA ARG A 205 4.06 0.43 19.24
C ARG A 205 4.72 1.72 18.74
N ASN A 206 4.09 2.86 19.01
CA ASN A 206 4.59 4.18 18.62
C ASN A 206 5.88 4.52 19.36
N ALA A 207 5.97 4.13 20.63
CA ALA A 207 7.19 4.27 21.41
C ALA A 207 8.34 3.46 20.79
N ALA A 208 8.10 2.21 20.39
CA ALA A 208 9.09 1.34 19.76
C ALA A 208 9.56 1.90 18.41
N ALA A 209 8.64 2.23 17.51
CA ALA A 209 8.97 2.76 16.18
C ALA A 209 9.71 4.11 16.26
N GLY A 210 9.27 5.01 17.14
CA GLY A 210 9.92 6.31 17.35
C GLY A 210 11.29 6.18 18.01
N SER A 211 11.43 5.26 18.95
CA SER A 211 12.69 4.99 19.66
C SER A 211 13.73 4.31 18.76
N LEU A 212 13.29 3.51 17.79
CA LEU A 212 14.19 2.78 16.91
C LEU A 212 14.81 3.67 15.82
N ARG A 213 14.14 4.75 15.40
CA ARG A 213 14.54 5.63 14.29
C ARG A 213 15.20 6.93 14.76
N GLN A 214 16.15 6.83 15.69
CA GLN A 214 16.94 7.96 16.19
C GLN A 214 18.24 8.12 15.40
N LEU A 215 18.57 9.33 14.96
CA LEU A 215 19.86 9.59 14.31
C LEU A 215 21.04 9.32 15.25
N ASP A 216 20.84 9.57 16.55
CA ASP A 216 21.81 9.23 17.58
C ASP A 216 21.45 7.88 18.23
N PRO A 217 22.22 6.80 17.97
CA PRO A 217 21.94 5.49 18.54
C PRO A 217 22.07 5.46 20.07
N ARG A 218 22.76 6.43 20.69
CA ARG A 218 22.82 6.56 22.15
C ARG A 218 21.44 6.84 22.74
N ILE A 219 20.56 7.51 22.01
CA ILE A 219 19.17 7.70 22.42
C ILE A 219 18.44 6.37 22.36
N THR A 220 18.59 5.58 21.29
CA THR A 220 18.00 4.24 21.18
C THR A 220 18.44 3.33 22.32
N ALA A 221 19.72 3.40 22.70
CA ALA A 221 20.29 2.58 23.78
C ALA A 221 19.68 2.82 25.17
N THR A 222 19.04 3.98 25.41
CA THR A 222 18.34 4.25 26.69
C THR A 222 16.89 3.78 26.68
N ARG A 223 16.38 3.33 25.53
CA ARG A 223 14.99 2.90 25.35
C ARG A 223 14.90 1.38 25.60
N PRO A 224 13.87 0.90 26.32
CA PRO A 224 13.71 -0.52 26.63
C PRO A 224 13.11 -1.27 25.43
N LEU A 225 13.89 -1.36 24.35
CA LEU A 225 13.50 -2.03 23.11
C LEU A 225 13.93 -3.50 23.11
N GLU A 226 13.03 -4.35 22.62
CA GLU A 226 13.25 -5.79 22.52
C GLU A 226 12.92 -6.27 21.12
N PHE A 227 13.82 -7.05 20.53
CA PHE A 227 13.63 -7.75 19.27
C PHE A 227 13.12 -9.18 19.52
N CYS A 228 12.05 -9.57 18.83
CA CYS A 228 11.55 -10.93 18.79
C CYS A 228 11.51 -11.43 17.34
N ALA A 229 12.24 -12.51 17.05
CA ALA A 229 12.27 -13.13 15.73
C ALA A 229 10.95 -13.88 15.46
N TYR A 230 10.49 -13.82 14.21
CA TYR A 230 9.30 -14.54 13.74
C TYR A 230 9.52 -15.28 12.42
N GLN A 231 10.63 -15.06 11.71
CA GLN A 231 10.88 -15.71 10.42
C GLN A 231 12.36 -15.74 10.04
N VAL A 232 12.78 -16.85 9.45
CA VAL A 232 13.96 -16.90 8.60
C VAL A 232 13.52 -16.58 7.18
N ALA A 233 14.01 -15.47 6.65
CA ALA A 233 13.75 -15.09 5.28
C ALA A 233 14.71 -15.87 4.37
N ARG A 234 16.02 -15.68 4.55
CA ARG A 234 17.05 -16.25 3.69
C ARG A 234 18.01 -17.08 4.53
N ILE A 235 18.42 -18.24 4.01
CA ILE A 235 19.39 -19.12 4.66
C ILE A 235 20.24 -19.81 3.60
N GLU A 236 21.56 -19.62 3.66
CA GLU A 236 22.51 -20.17 2.67
C GLU A 236 23.77 -20.70 3.37
N PRO A 237 24.18 -21.97 3.15
CA PRO A 237 23.43 -23.01 2.42
C PRO A 237 22.17 -23.44 3.19
N ASP A 238 21.22 -24.06 2.47
CA ASP A 238 20.05 -24.68 3.08
C ASP A 238 20.48 -25.69 4.16
N GLN A 239 19.94 -25.53 5.36
CA GLN A 239 20.23 -26.37 6.52
C GLN A 239 19.29 -27.59 6.63
N GLY A 240 18.39 -27.78 5.66
CA GLY A 240 17.52 -28.95 5.56
C GLY A 240 16.31 -28.93 6.49
N ALA A 241 16.01 -27.79 7.11
CA ALA A 241 14.80 -27.63 7.92
C ALA A 241 13.55 -27.82 7.03
N GLN A 242 12.62 -28.66 7.45
CA GLN A 242 11.41 -28.96 6.70
C GLN A 242 10.23 -28.07 7.11
N THR A 243 10.25 -27.55 8.34
CA THR A 243 9.14 -26.76 8.90
C THR A 243 9.58 -25.40 9.43
N HIS A 244 8.65 -24.46 9.44
CA HIS A 244 8.82 -23.13 9.99
C HIS A 244 9.07 -23.20 11.50
N SER A 245 8.32 -24.03 12.23
CA SER A 245 8.51 -24.31 13.65
C SER A 245 9.93 -24.80 13.97
N ALA A 246 10.54 -25.63 13.11
CA ALA A 246 11.92 -26.07 13.26
C ALA A 246 12.92 -24.93 13.04
N LEU A 247 12.69 -24.05 12.05
CA LEU A 247 13.51 -22.85 11.85
C LEU A 247 13.42 -21.90 13.07
N MET A 248 12.23 -21.71 13.64
CA MET A 248 12.06 -20.91 14.86
C MET A 248 12.80 -21.53 16.06
N ALA A 249 12.77 -22.85 16.19
CA ALA A 249 13.56 -23.56 17.19
C ALA A 249 15.08 -23.41 16.96
N GLN A 250 15.53 -23.38 15.71
CA GLN A 250 16.92 -23.13 15.35
C GLN A 250 17.35 -21.70 15.68
N LEU A 251 16.51 -20.70 15.41
CA LEU A 251 16.78 -19.31 15.80
C LEU A 251 16.96 -19.16 17.32
N ARG A 252 16.17 -19.88 18.14
CA ARG A 252 16.38 -19.92 19.59
C ARG A 252 17.77 -20.46 19.96
N LYS A 253 18.24 -21.52 19.30
CA LYS A 253 19.59 -22.06 19.52
C LYS A 253 20.69 -21.06 19.14
N PHE A 254 20.45 -20.23 18.14
CA PHE A 254 21.35 -19.14 17.73
C PHE A 254 21.29 -17.91 18.65
N GLY A 255 20.45 -17.93 19.67
CA GLY A 255 20.39 -16.87 20.70
C GLY A 255 19.32 -15.81 20.47
N PHE A 256 18.41 -16.00 19.50
CA PHE A 256 17.28 -15.09 19.31
C PHE A 256 16.16 -15.38 20.30
N ARG A 257 15.48 -14.32 20.73
CA ARG A 257 14.16 -14.43 21.34
C ARG A 257 13.13 -14.75 20.25
N SER A 258 12.27 -15.72 20.53
CA SER A 258 11.07 -16.02 19.75
C SER A 258 9.89 -16.09 20.71
N SER A 259 8.65 -15.96 20.21
CA SER A 259 7.49 -16.01 21.09
C SER A 259 7.43 -17.34 21.87
N PRO A 260 7.28 -17.31 23.21
CA PRO A 260 7.07 -18.53 24.01
C PRO A 260 5.67 -19.13 23.80
N ALA A 261 4.74 -18.36 23.22
CA ALA A 261 3.40 -18.82 22.91
C ALA A 261 3.29 -19.51 21.54
N LEU A 262 4.39 -19.67 20.80
CA LEU A 262 4.39 -20.37 19.52
C LEU A 262 3.93 -21.83 19.70
N GLU A 263 2.89 -22.22 18.97
CA GLU A 263 2.29 -23.56 19.01
C GLU A 263 2.05 -24.07 17.57
N VAL A 264 2.25 -25.36 17.34
CA VAL A 264 1.84 -26.02 16.08
C VAL A 264 0.51 -26.70 16.30
N VAL A 265 -0.49 -26.32 15.51
CA VAL A 265 -1.87 -26.83 15.58
C VAL A 265 -2.30 -27.39 14.23
N HIS A 266 -3.38 -28.16 14.19
CA HIS A 266 -3.89 -28.79 12.97
C HIS A 266 -5.30 -28.32 12.62
N GLY A 267 -5.52 -28.11 11.32
CA GLY A 267 -6.83 -27.78 10.78
C GLY A 267 -7.41 -26.46 11.28
N SER A 268 -8.66 -26.20 10.90
CA SER A 268 -9.37 -24.97 11.23
C SER A 268 -9.68 -24.88 12.72
N GLN A 269 -10.15 -25.97 13.32
CA GLN A 269 -10.50 -25.99 14.75
C GLN A 269 -9.28 -25.75 15.65
N GLY A 270 -8.12 -26.33 15.32
CA GLY A 270 -6.90 -26.12 16.09
C GLY A 270 -6.43 -24.66 16.07
N ILE A 271 -6.57 -23.98 14.92
CA ILE A 271 -6.30 -22.55 14.79
C ILE A 271 -7.28 -21.74 15.66
N ILE A 272 -8.58 -21.98 15.54
CA ILE A 272 -9.62 -21.26 16.28
C ILE A 272 -9.41 -21.40 17.80
N ASP A 273 -9.14 -22.62 18.26
CA ASP A 273 -8.90 -22.88 19.67
C ASP A 273 -7.65 -22.15 20.18
N TYR A 274 -6.57 -22.10 19.38
CA TYR A 274 -5.38 -21.32 19.71
C TYR A 274 -5.69 -19.82 19.79
N CYS A 275 -6.39 -19.26 18.80
CA CYS A 275 -6.80 -17.86 18.78
C CYS A 275 -7.64 -17.49 20.00
N ARG A 276 -8.57 -18.36 20.41
CA ARG A 276 -9.39 -18.13 21.61
C ARG A 276 -8.55 -18.16 22.89
N ARG A 277 -7.69 -19.17 23.07
CA ARG A 277 -6.80 -19.28 24.26
C ARG A 277 -5.86 -18.09 24.39
N LEU A 278 -5.28 -17.63 23.28
CA LEU A 278 -4.39 -16.47 23.32
C LEU A 278 -5.18 -15.18 23.58
N GLY A 279 -6.38 -15.05 23.03
CA GLY A 279 -7.27 -13.90 23.26
C GLY A 279 -7.63 -13.73 24.73
N GLU A 280 -7.95 -14.81 25.43
CA GLU A 280 -8.24 -14.81 26.88
C GLU A 280 -7.05 -14.39 27.75
N ARG A 281 -5.82 -14.60 27.26
CA ARG A 281 -4.58 -14.28 27.96
C ARG A 281 -3.94 -12.97 27.52
N ARG A 282 -4.51 -12.29 26.52
CA ARG A 282 -3.94 -11.12 25.84
C ARG A 282 -3.45 -10.05 26.82
N ASP A 283 -4.29 -9.68 27.78
CA ASP A 283 -4.00 -8.59 28.73
C ASP A 283 -2.91 -8.96 29.75
N ASN A 284 -2.57 -10.25 29.86
CA ASN A 284 -1.59 -10.77 30.83
C ASN A 284 -0.22 -11.10 30.19
N LEU A 285 0.00 -10.75 28.92
CA LEU A 285 1.26 -11.06 28.22
C LEU A 285 2.42 -10.11 28.60
N GLY A 286 2.11 -8.92 29.12
CA GLY A 286 3.11 -7.89 29.46
C GLY A 286 3.66 -7.12 28.25
N TYR A 287 3.09 -7.35 27.07
CA TYR A 287 3.36 -6.64 25.82
C TYR A 287 2.11 -6.64 24.93
N ASP A 288 2.04 -5.69 24.00
CA ASP A 288 0.89 -5.56 23.10
C ASP A 288 0.94 -6.54 21.93
N ILE A 289 -0.21 -7.15 21.65
CA ILE A 289 -0.48 -7.93 20.45
C ILE A 289 -1.78 -7.45 19.81
N ASP A 290 -1.85 -7.44 18.48
CA ASP A 290 -3.05 -7.05 17.72
C ASP A 290 -3.77 -8.26 17.10
N GLY A 291 -3.32 -9.48 17.40
CA GLY A 291 -3.87 -10.70 16.81
C GLY A 291 -3.00 -11.94 16.96
N VAL A 292 -3.21 -12.89 16.04
CA VAL A 292 -2.41 -14.10 15.83
C VAL A 292 -1.94 -14.13 14.39
N VAL A 293 -0.69 -14.53 14.16
CA VAL A 293 -0.21 -14.90 12.83
C VAL A 293 -0.29 -16.42 12.70
N ILE A 294 -1.00 -16.89 11.67
CA ILE A 294 -1.12 -18.30 11.33
C ILE A 294 -0.33 -18.54 10.05
N LYS A 295 0.60 -19.50 10.07
CA LYS A 295 1.44 -19.88 8.93
C LYS A 295 1.35 -21.37 8.70
N VAL A 296 1.23 -21.83 7.46
CA VAL A 296 1.43 -23.25 7.11
C VAL A 296 2.82 -23.66 7.59
N ASP A 297 2.93 -24.72 8.39
CA ASP A 297 4.20 -25.06 9.03
C ASP A 297 5.22 -25.69 8.06
N ASP A 298 4.76 -26.45 7.05
CA ASP A 298 5.63 -27.08 6.05
C ASP A 298 6.16 -26.06 5.02
N LEU A 299 7.49 -25.91 4.95
CA LEU A 299 8.17 -24.96 4.07
C LEU A 299 8.09 -25.33 2.58
N ARG A 300 7.91 -26.61 2.25
CA ARG A 300 7.64 -27.04 0.87
C ARG A 300 6.27 -26.53 0.43
N LEU A 301 5.26 -26.65 1.29
CA LEU A 301 3.92 -26.15 1.00
C LEU A 301 3.89 -24.62 0.91
N GLN A 302 4.65 -23.90 1.74
CA GLN A 302 4.79 -22.44 1.61
C GLN A 302 5.33 -22.04 0.22
N ARG A 303 6.36 -22.75 -0.28
CA ARG A 303 6.93 -22.53 -1.62
C ARG A 303 5.93 -22.81 -2.73
N GLU A 304 5.15 -23.88 -2.61
CA GLU A 304 4.11 -24.28 -3.56
C GLU A 304 2.96 -23.27 -3.64
N LEU A 305 2.51 -22.77 -2.49
CA LEU A 305 1.44 -21.76 -2.39
C LEU A 305 1.88 -20.38 -2.88
N GLY A 306 3.14 -20.00 -2.65
CA GLY A 306 3.70 -18.74 -3.10
C GLY A 306 3.00 -17.49 -2.55
N PHE A 307 2.97 -16.43 -3.35
CA PHE A 307 2.55 -15.08 -2.94
C PHE A 307 1.50 -14.49 -3.90
N VAL A 308 0.72 -13.53 -3.39
CA VAL A 308 0.00 -12.53 -4.19
C VAL A 308 0.77 -11.20 -4.13
N ALA A 309 0.36 -10.19 -4.90
CA ALA A 309 1.09 -8.93 -5.04
C ALA A 309 1.50 -8.25 -3.71
N ARG A 310 0.72 -8.44 -2.64
CA ARG A 310 0.91 -7.77 -1.34
C ARG A 310 1.10 -8.70 -0.12
N ALA A 311 0.92 -10.01 -0.27
CA ALA A 311 0.87 -10.95 0.87
C ALA A 311 1.21 -12.40 0.47
N PRO A 312 1.72 -13.24 1.40
CA PRO A 312 1.85 -14.68 1.20
C PRO A 312 0.48 -15.36 1.20
N ARG A 313 0.30 -16.39 0.36
CA ARG A 313 -0.95 -17.20 0.38
C ARG A 313 -1.00 -18.17 1.55
N TRP A 314 0.15 -18.52 2.10
CA TRP A 314 0.35 -19.53 3.13
C TRP A 314 0.29 -18.98 4.56
N ALA A 315 0.01 -17.69 4.75
CA ALA A 315 -0.14 -17.09 6.07
C ALA A 315 -1.27 -16.06 6.11
N VAL A 316 -1.89 -15.91 7.28
CA VAL A 316 -2.97 -14.96 7.56
C VAL A 316 -2.79 -14.38 8.96
N ALA A 317 -3.20 -13.12 9.14
CA ALA A 317 -3.27 -12.47 10.44
C ALA A 317 -4.71 -12.48 10.95
N PHE A 318 -5.01 -13.30 11.96
CA PHE A 318 -6.26 -13.19 12.71
C PHE A 318 -6.19 -11.97 13.62
N LYS A 319 -7.08 -10.98 13.43
CA LYS A 319 -7.11 -9.75 14.22
C LYS A 319 -8.13 -9.89 15.34
N TYR A 320 -7.71 -9.62 16.58
CA TYR A 320 -8.70 -9.52 17.65
C TYR A 320 -9.63 -8.32 17.41
N PRO A 321 -10.90 -8.41 17.86
CA PRO A 321 -11.77 -7.25 17.89
C PRO A 321 -11.07 -6.10 18.59
N ALA A 322 -10.99 -4.96 17.92
CA ALA A 322 -10.48 -3.75 18.53
C ALA A 322 -11.38 -3.36 19.71
N GLN A 323 -10.80 -2.81 20.78
CA GLN A 323 -11.58 -2.30 21.90
C GLN A 323 -12.58 -1.26 21.39
N GLU A 324 -13.86 -1.54 21.56
CA GLU A 324 -14.94 -0.61 21.27
C GLU A 324 -15.11 0.35 22.44
N GLN A 325 -15.33 1.62 22.13
CA GLN A 325 -15.73 2.63 23.11
C GLN A 325 -16.97 3.33 22.62
N ILE A 326 -17.76 3.86 23.55
CA ILE A 326 -18.99 4.57 23.23
C ILE A 326 -18.74 6.05 23.45
N THR A 327 -19.16 6.87 22.50
CA THR A 327 -19.08 8.33 22.60
C THR A 327 -20.22 9.00 21.83
N GLN A 328 -20.38 10.31 21.99
CA GLN A 328 -21.37 11.09 21.27
C GLN A 328 -20.84 11.59 19.93
N LEU A 329 -21.66 11.54 18.89
CA LEU A 329 -21.40 12.16 17.59
C LEU A 329 -21.82 13.63 17.63
N ASN A 330 -20.85 14.53 17.76
CA ASN A 330 -21.10 15.96 17.88
C ASN A 330 -21.40 16.62 16.51
N ASP A 331 -20.68 16.23 15.46
CA ASP A 331 -20.89 16.75 14.11
C ASP A 331 -20.32 15.81 13.03
N VAL A 332 -20.57 16.10 11.76
CA VAL A 332 -19.93 15.42 10.61
C VAL A 332 -19.36 16.44 9.64
N GLU A 333 -18.06 16.32 9.36
CA GLU A 333 -17.38 17.11 8.35
C GLU A 333 -17.09 16.29 7.09
N PHE A 334 -17.08 16.94 5.94
CA PHE A 334 -16.80 16.30 4.65
C PHE A 334 -15.43 16.74 4.15
N GLN A 335 -14.47 15.82 4.18
CA GLN A 335 -13.10 16.10 3.74
C GLN A 335 -12.90 15.70 2.30
N VAL A 336 -12.35 16.59 1.49
CA VAL A 336 -12.01 16.32 0.09
C VAL A 336 -10.58 15.79 0.02
N GLY A 337 -10.46 14.53 -0.38
CA GLY A 337 -9.18 13.87 -0.58
C GLY A 337 -8.47 14.36 -1.84
N ARG A 338 -7.20 13.94 -1.97
CA ARG A 338 -6.30 14.34 -3.05
C ARG A 338 -6.77 13.97 -4.47
N THR A 339 -7.67 12.99 -4.59
CA THR A 339 -8.31 12.56 -5.85
C THR A 339 -9.77 13.01 -5.95
N GLY A 340 -10.18 13.97 -5.13
CA GLY A 340 -11.55 14.49 -5.09
C GLY A 340 -12.52 13.68 -4.22
N ALA A 341 -12.11 12.50 -3.71
CA ALA A 341 -12.95 11.68 -2.85
C ALA A 341 -13.44 12.43 -1.61
N ILE A 342 -14.75 12.54 -1.45
CA ILE A 342 -15.37 13.22 -0.32
C ILE A 342 -15.63 12.20 0.78
N THR A 343 -14.84 12.27 1.85
CA THR A 343 -14.92 11.35 2.98
C THR A 343 -15.66 12.01 4.14
N PRO A 344 -16.78 11.43 4.60
CA PRO A 344 -17.43 11.90 5.82
C PRO A 344 -16.62 11.50 7.05
N VAL A 345 -16.34 12.47 7.90
CA VAL A 345 -15.57 12.33 9.14
C VAL A 345 -16.44 12.77 10.31
N ALA A 346 -16.76 11.82 11.19
CA ALA A 346 -17.44 12.06 12.44
C ALA A 346 -16.54 12.85 13.40
N ARG A 347 -17.05 13.97 13.90
CA ARG A 347 -16.51 14.72 15.04
C ARG A 347 -17.18 14.19 16.30
N LEU A 348 -16.38 13.65 17.20
CA LEU A 348 -16.84 12.91 18.37
C LEU A 348 -16.52 13.67 19.65
N GLU A 349 -17.33 13.45 20.67
CA GLU A 349 -16.92 13.78 22.03
C GLU A 349 -15.64 12.99 22.37
N PRO A 350 -14.57 13.65 22.86
CA PRO A 350 -13.29 12.98 23.07
C PRO A 350 -13.39 11.76 23.99
N VAL A 351 -12.98 10.59 23.50
CA VAL A 351 -13.01 9.33 24.27
C VAL A 351 -11.69 8.58 24.14
N THR A 352 -11.22 7.93 25.20
CA THR A 352 -9.98 7.14 25.16
C THR A 352 -10.24 5.73 24.63
N VAL A 353 -9.64 5.38 23.48
CA VAL A 353 -9.73 4.06 22.85
C VAL A 353 -8.34 3.46 22.73
N ALA A 354 -8.09 2.34 23.43
CA ALA A 354 -6.77 1.68 23.45
C ALA A 354 -5.62 2.68 23.75
N GLY A 355 -5.76 3.46 24.82
CA GLY A 355 -4.76 4.43 25.28
C GLY A 355 -4.64 5.75 24.49
N VAL A 356 -5.38 5.91 23.40
CA VAL A 356 -5.37 7.14 22.57
C VAL A 356 -6.70 7.87 22.67
N THR A 357 -6.68 9.18 22.92
CA THR A 357 -7.88 10.01 22.84
C THR A 357 -8.31 10.16 21.37
N VAL A 358 -9.49 9.66 21.06
CA VAL A 358 -10.14 9.75 19.76
C VAL A 358 -11.22 10.82 19.82
N SER A 359 -11.09 11.84 18.97
CA SER A 359 -12.11 12.86 18.73
C SER A 359 -12.67 12.83 17.31
N ASN A 360 -12.15 11.93 16.46
CA ASN A 360 -12.55 11.80 15.07
C ASN A 360 -12.64 10.35 14.66
N ALA A 361 -13.66 9.99 13.89
CA ALA A 361 -13.78 8.67 13.27
C ALA A 361 -14.25 8.78 11.82
N THR A 362 -13.83 7.85 10.97
CA THR A 362 -14.35 7.76 9.61
C THR A 362 -15.76 7.17 9.60
N LEU A 363 -16.61 7.73 8.74
CA LEU A 363 -17.90 7.16 8.35
C LEU A 363 -17.83 6.47 6.97
N HIS A 364 -16.62 6.31 6.43
CA HIS A 364 -16.31 5.71 5.13
C HIS A 364 -16.89 6.48 3.92
N ASN A 365 -18.20 6.44 3.71
CA ASN A 365 -18.88 7.02 2.55
C ASN A 365 -20.38 7.23 2.82
N ALA A 366 -21.12 7.72 1.81
CA ALA A 366 -22.56 7.98 1.92
C ALA A 366 -23.38 6.71 2.19
N ASP A 367 -23.02 5.59 1.56
CA ASP A 367 -23.76 4.32 1.71
C ASP A 367 -23.63 3.77 3.13
N GLU A 368 -22.46 3.96 3.75
CA GLU A 368 -22.23 3.54 5.14
C GLU A 368 -23.03 4.40 6.15
N ILE A 369 -23.18 5.71 5.88
CA ILE A 369 -24.06 6.58 6.67
C ILE A 369 -25.50 6.07 6.62
N GLU A 370 -25.98 5.74 5.42
CA GLU A 370 -27.33 5.21 5.20
C GLU A 370 -27.52 3.84 5.86
N ARG A 371 -26.55 2.93 5.69
CA ARG A 371 -26.55 1.58 6.30
C ARG A 371 -26.59 1.64 7.82
N LEU A 372 -25.79 2.51 8.44
CA LEU A 372 -25.78 2.72 9.89
C LEU A 372 -27.06 3.45 10.36
N GLY A 373 -27.66 4.26 9.48
CA GLY A 373 -28.76 5.17 9.82
C GLY A 373 -28.36 6.16 10.90
N VAL A 374 -27.11 6.60 10.88
CA VAL A 374 -26.50 7.48 11.89
C VAL A 374 -26.94 8.94 11.71
N MET A 375 -27.16 9.63 12.81
CA MET A 375 -27.59 11.03 12.86
C MET A 375 -26.66 11.83 13.80
N ILE A 376 -26.44 13.11 13.49
CA ILE A 376 -25.68 14.00 14.38
C ILE A 376 -26.43 14.10 15.72
N GLY A 377 -25.71 13.92 16.82
CA GLY A 377 -26.24 13.81 18.18
C GLY A 377 -26.32 12.37 18.70
N ASP A 378 -26.23 11.36 17.84
CA ASP A 378 -26.29 9.96 18.24
C ASP A 378 -25.16 9.56 19.19
N THR A 379 -25.47 8.62 20.09
CA THR A 379 -24.45 7.85 20.79
C THR A 379 -23.98 6.71 19.89
N VAL A 380 -22.67 6.70 19.59
CA VAL A 380 -22.05 5.79 18.64
C VAL A 380 -20.98 4.94 19.33
N SER A 381 -20.91 3.67 18.94
CA SER A 381 -19.80 2.80 19.26
C SER A 381 -18.71 2.98 18.20
N ILE A 382 -17.51 3.29 18.65
CA ILE A 382 -16.33 3.47 17.80
C ILE A 382 -15.29 2.41 18.13
N ARG A 383 -14.50 2.03 17.13
CA ARG A 383 -13.35 1.16 17.31
C ARG A 383 -12.17 1.66 16.49
N ARG A 384 -10.95 1.33 16.91
CA ARG A 384 -9.75 1.54 16.09
C ARG A 384 -9.50 0.31 15.24
N ALA A 385 -9.86 0.34 13.96
CA ALA A 385 -9.57 -0.78 13.08
C ALA A 385 -8.06 -0.90 12.85
N GLY A 386 -7.49 -2.05 13.26
CA GLY A 386 -6.07 -2.36 13.11
C GLY A 386 -5.12 -1.32 13.71
N ASP A 387 -5.53 -0.64 14.78
CA ASP A 387 -4.78 0.40 15.51
C ASP A 387 -4.37 1.65 14.71
N VAL A 388 -4.98 1.93 13.55
CA VAL A 388 -4.61 3.11 12.74
C VAL A 388 -5.74 4.14 12.63
N ILE A 389 -6.92 3.75 12.15
CA ILE A 389 -8.01 4.71 11.86
C ILE A 389 -9.24 4.36 12.71
N PRO A 390 -9.72 5.28 13.57
CA PRO A 390 -10.99 5.09 14.26
C PRO A 390 -12.16 5.10 13.28
N GLN A 391 -13.10 4.18 13.45
CA GLN A 391 -14.33 4.09 12.65
C GLN A 391 -15.54 3.94 13.55
N VAL A 392 -16.69 4.43 13.08
CA VAL A 392 -17.98 4.15 13.71
C VAL A 392 -18.40 2.73 13.34
N VAL A 393 -18.82 1.95 14.34
CA VAL A 393 -19.20 0.53 14.18
C VAL A 393 -20.71 0.37 14.16
N ARG A 394 -21.39 0.98 15.14
CA ARG A 394 -22.84 0.94 15.28
C ARG A 394 -23.35 2.15 16.04
N VAL A 395 -24.63 2.44 15.84
CA VAL A 395 -25.39 3.48 16.54
C VAL A 395 -26.23 2.82 17.63
N LEU A 396 -26.24 3.39 18.83
CA LEU A 396 -27.14 2.97 19.91
C LEU A 396 -28.46 3.73 19.74
N LYS A 397 -29.33 3.21 18.86
CA LYS A 397 -30.57 3.89 18.44
C LYS A 397 -31.53 4.14 19.60
N GLU A 398 -31.49 3.28 20.61
CA GLU A 398 -32.25 3.39 21.85
C GLU A 398 -31.83 4.59 22.72
N GLN A 399 -30.64 5.15 22.49
CA GLN A 399 -30.13 6.35 23.17
C GLN A 399 -30.19 7.60 22.28
N ARG A 400 -30.86 7.51 21.12
CA ARG A 400 -30.96 8.63 20.18
C ARG A 400 -31.72 9.80 20.83
N PRO A 401 -31.11 10.99 20.93
CA PRO A 401 -31.79 12.15 21.47
C PRO A 401 -32.84 12.67 20.47
N ALA A 402 -33.88 13.33 20.99
CA ALA A 402 -35.01 13.80 20.19
C ALA A 402 -34.64 14.92 19.19
N ASP A 403 -33.53 15.61 19.41
CA ASP A 403 -32.98 16.68 18.57
C ASP A 403 -31.90 16.20 17.59
N ALA A 404 -31.74 14.88 17.42
CA ALA A 404 -30.80 14.32 16.46
C ALA A 404 -31.08 14.81 15.02
N ARG A 405 -30.02 15.15 14.28
CA ARG A 405 -30.11 15.74 12.94
C ARG A 405 -29.60 14.79 11.87
N GLU A 406 -30.30 14.72 10.74
CA GLU A 406 -29.89 13.92 9.59
C GLU A 406 -28.57 14.43 8.99
N ILE A 407 -27.67 13.51 8.64
CA ILE A 407 -26.42 13.85 7.95
C ILE A 407 -26.71 13.99 6.45
N ARG A 408 -26.59 15.21 5.93
CA ARG A 408 -26.80 15.49 4.51
C ARG A 408 -25.46 15.50 3.78
N PHE A 409 -25.29 14.57 2.84
CA PHE A 409 -24.10 14.56 1.98
C PHE A 409 -24.10 15.79 1.07
N PRO A 410 -22.97 16.50 0.93
CA PRO A 410 -22.94 17.72 0.14
C PRO A 410 -23.10 17.45 -1.35
N SER A 411 -23.96 18.22 -2.02
CA SER A 411 -24.09 18.22 -3.49
C SER A 411 -23.03 19.09 -4.19
N ARG A 412 -22.34 19.93 -3.41
CA ARG A 412 -21.30 20.87 -3.84
C ARG A 412 -20.05 20.66 -3.01
N CYS A 413 -18.88 20.71 -3.64
CA CYS A 413 -17.61 20.48 -2.97
C CYS A 413 -17.37 21.52 -1.86
N PRO A 414 -17.11 21.12 -0.60
CA PRO A 414 -16.90 22.07 0.50
C PRO A 414 -15.60 22.87 0.39
N VAL A 415 -14.73 22.56 -0.57
CA VAL A 415 -13.45 23.26 -0.81
C VAL A 415 -13.52 24.22 -2.00
N CYS A 416 -14.18 23.84 -3.09
CA CYS A 416 -14.14 24.61 -4.35
C CYS A 416 -15.51 24.80 -5.02
N ASP A 417 -16.61 24.39 -4.37
CA ASP A 417 -17.99 24.54 -4.82
C ASP A 417 -18.36 23.84 -6.17
N SER A 418 -17.42 23.12 -6.77
CA SER A 418 -17.68 22.26 -7.92
C SER A 418 -18.68 21.14 -7.59
N ASP A 419 -19.36 20.61 -8.60
CA ASP A 419 -20.35 19.54 -8.42
C ASP A 419 -19.74 18.30 -7.73
N VAL A 420 -20.53 17.66 -6.88
CA VAL A 420 -20.20 16.36 -6.30
C VAL A 420 -20.89 15.27 -7.12
N GLU A 421 -20.11 14.38 -7.72
CA GLU A 421 -20.60 13.26 -8.50
C GLU A 421 -20.52 11.94 -7.72
N ARG A 422 -21.55 11.11 -7.87
CA ARG A 422 -21.59 9.71 -7.43
C ARG A 422 -22.26 8.89 -8.53
N LEU A 423 -21.47 8.16 -9.31
CA LEU A 423 -21.99 7.31 -10.39
C LEU A 423 -22.72 6.09 -9.83
N GLU A 424 -23.66 5.57 -10.62
CA GLU A 424 -24.42 4.37 -10.27
C GLU A 424 -23.47 3.15 -10.19
N GLY A 425 -23.43 2.51 -9.01
CA GLY A 425 -22.50 1.41 -8.72
C GLY A 425 -21.20 1.82 -8.01
N GLU A 426 -20.93 3.12 -7.84
CA GLU A 426 -19.79 3.61 -7.06
C GLU A 426 -20.18 4.08 -5.66
N ALA A 427 -19.50 3.56 -4.63
CA ALA A 427 -19.77 3.94 -3.24
C ALA A 427 -19.22 5.32 -2.83
N VAL A 428 -18.22 5.85 -3.57
CA VAL A 428 -17.49 7.06 -3.18
C VAL A 428 -17.94 8.26 -4.02
N ALA A 429 -18.51 9.26 -3.37
CA ALA A 429 -18.80 10.55 -3.99
C ALA A 429 -17.52 11.39 -4.12
N ARG A 430 -17.38 12.13 -5.23
CA ARG A 430 -16.16 12.90 -5.53
C ARG A 430 -16.46 14.31 -6.03
N CYS A 431 -15.54 15.22 -5.74
CA CYS A 431 -15.50 16.55 -6.32
C CYS A 431 -15.04 16.49 -7.79
N SER A 432 -15.87 17.01 -8.70
CA SER A 432 -15.57 17.14 -10.14
C SER A 432 -14.58 18.28 -10.46
N GLY A 433 -14.16 19.03 -9.43
CA GLY A 433 -13.32 20.20 -9.53
C GLY A 433 -11.86 19.93 -9.93
N GLY A 434 -11.44 18.67 -10.11
CA GLY A 434 -10.14 18.27 -10.68
C GLY A 434 -8.99 19.27 -10.51
N LEU A 435 -8.59 19.90 -11.61
CA LEU A 435 -7.48 20.87 -11.69
C LEU A 435 -7.73 22.20 -10.95
N TYR A 436 -8.99 22.55 -10.72
CA TYR A 436 -9.44 23.77 -10.05
C TYR A 436 -9.46 23.62 -8.51
N CYS A 437 -9.83 22.44 -8.02
CA CYS A 437 -10.03 22.16 -6.61
C CYS A 437 -8.72 22.23 -5.82
N ALA A 438 -8.61 23.14 -4.86
CA ALA A 438 -7.41 23.31 -4.03
C ALA A 438 -6.97 22.00 -3.32
N ALA A 439 -7.93 21.16 -2.91
CA ALA A 439 -7.65 19.85 -2.29
C ALA A 439 -7.03 18.81 -3.25
N GLN A 440 -7.23 18.99 -4.57
CA GLN A 440 -6.73 18.08 -5.61
C GLN A 440 -5.51 18.64 -6.33
N ARG A 441 -5.33 19.97 -6.30
CA ARG A 441 -4.33 20.73 -7.06
C ARG A 441 -2.92 20.14 -6.98
N LYS A 442 -2.45 19.78 -5.78
CA LYS A 442 -1.10 19.21 -5.60
C LYS A 442 -0.90 17.92 -6.39
N GLU A 443 -1.85 16.99 -6.36
CA GLU A 443 -1.73 15.73 -7.11
C GLU A 443 -2.01 15.93 -8.59
N ALA A 444 -2.95 16.81 -8.94
CA ALA A 444 -3.25 17.13 -10.32
C ALA A 444 -2.04 17.74 -11.04
N LEU A 445 -1.32 18.67 -10.40
CA LEU A 445 -0.08 19.25 -10.92
C LEU A 445 1.06 18.21 -11.00
N LYS A 446 1.16 17.28 -10.05
CA LYS A 446 2.15 16.18 -10.11
C LYS A 446 1.88 15.26 -11.29
N HIS A 447 0.61 14.92 -11.53
CA HIS A 447 0.20 14.12 -12.67
C HIS A 447 0.49 14.85 -13.98
N PHE A 448 0.09 16.12 -14.08
CA PHE A 448 0.31 17.00 -15.23
C PHE A 448 1.81 17.11 -15.60
N ALA A 449 2.68 17.27 -14.60
CA ALA A 449 4.13 17.37 -14.77
C ALA A 449 4.83 16.02 -15.02
N SER A 450 4.14 14.90 -14.86
CA SER A 450 4.75 13.57 -14.88
C SER A 450 5.35 13.22 -16.25
N ARG A 451 6.30 12.28 -16.24
CA ARG A 451 7.03 11.83 -17.45
C ARG A 451 6.12 11.35 -18.59
N ARG A 452 4.97 10.77 -18.27
CA ARG A 452 4.00 10.27 -19.25
C ARG A 452 2.99 11.34 -19.70
N ALA A 453 2.87 12.43 -18.96
CA ALA A 453 2.02 13.59 -19.25
C ALA A 453 2.82 14.65 -20.04
N LEU A 454 3.14 15.81 -19.47
CA LEU A 454 3.93 16.82 -20.18
C LEU A 454 5.45 16.71 -19.98
N ASP A 455 5.92 15.80 -19.12
CA ASP A 455 7.35 15.56 -18.87
C ASP A 455 8.13 16.83 -18.51
N ILE A 456 7.64 17.53 -17.48
CA ILE A 456 8.24 18.80 -17.02
C ILE A 456 9.41 18.47 -16.08
N GLU A 457 10.59 18.30 -16.68
CA GLU A 457 11.82 18.04 -15.92
C GLU A 457 12.12 19.14 -14.91
N GLY A 458 12.41 18.75 -13.67
CA GLY A 458 12.72 19.68 -12.58
C GLY A 458 11.53 20.15 -11.74
N LEU A 459 10.29 19.91 -12.19
CA LEU A 459 9.08 20.19 -11.40
C LEU A 459 8.76 19.05 -10.42
N GLY A 460 9.57 18.93 -9.37
CA GLY A 460 9.44 17.87 -8.37
C GLY A 460 8.31 18.10 -7.36
N VAL A 461 7.90 17.03 -6.67
CA VAL A 461 6.82 17.02 -5.66
C VAL A 461 6.95 18.15 -4.63
N LYS A 462 8.14 18.34 -4.07
CA LYS A 462 8.38 19.39 -3.04
C LYS A 462 8.22 20.81 -3.59
N LEU A 463 8.59 21.03 -4.85
CA LEU A 463 8.46 22.33 -5.48
C LEU A 463 7.00 22.64 -5.81
N ILE A 464 6.26 21.65 -6.32
CA ILE A 464 4.80 21.75 -6.52
C ILE A 464 4.10 22.08 -5.19
N ASP A 465 4.47 21.38 -4.11
CA ASP A 465 3.87 21.64 -2.80
C ASP A 465 4.12 23.08 -2.34
N GLN A 466 5.34 23.61 -2.49
CA GLN A 466 5.70 25.01 -2.18
C GLN A 466 4.93 26.03 -3.05
N LEU A 467 4.88 25.80 -4.36
CA LEU A 467 4.20 26.70 -5.30
C LEU A 467 2.70 26.80 -5.02
N VAL A 468 2.08 25.69 -4.62
CA VAL A 468 0.67 25.67 -4.20
C VAL A 468 0.48 26.33 -2.83
N GLU A 469 1.36 26.08 -1.86
CA GLU A 469 1.27 26.67 -0.52
C GLU A 469 1.45 28.19 -0.49
N LEU A 470 2.25 28.72 -1.41
CA LEU A 470 2.43 30.16 -1.59
C LEU A 470 1.36 30.80 -2.49
N ASP A 471 0.39 30.02 -2.98
CA ASP A 471 -0.62 30.44 -3.95
C ASP A 471 -0.04 31.03 -5.26
N TRP A 472 1.19 30.63 -5.61
CA TRP A 472 1.84 31.05 -6.86
C TRP A 472 1.29 30.29 -8.07
N VAL A 473 0.78 29.07 -7.86
CA VAL A 473 0.19 28.23 -8.89
C VAL A 473 -1.19 27.76 -8.41
N LYS A 474 -2.24 28.16 -9.14
CA LYS A 474 -3.64 27.80 -8.85
C LYS A 474 -4.20 26.85 -9.88
N THR A 475 -3.74 26.98 -11.12
CA THR A 475 -4.08 26.13 -12.25
C THR A 475 -2.79 25.66 -12.93
N PRO A 476 -2.84 24.60 -13.75
CA PRO A 476 -1.68 24.19 -14.54
C PRO A 476 -1.14 25.29 -15.46
N ALA A 477 -1.99 26.19 -15.96
CA ALA A 477 -1.58 27.30 -16.81
C ALA A 477 -0.64 28.29 -16.11
N ASP A 478 -0.78 28.44 -14.78
CA ASP A 478 0.09 29.32 -13.99
C ASP A 478 1.56 28.86 -13.99
N LEU A 479 1.81 27.55 -14.20
CA LEU A 479 3.18 27.03 -14.32
C LEU A 479 3.94 27.72 -15.47
N PHE A 480 3.27 27.96 -16.60
CA PHE A 480 3.86 28.58 -17.79
C PHE A 480 3.99 30.10 -17.70
N ARG A 481 3.57 30.68 -16.56
CA ARG A 481 3.69 32.11 -16.23
C ARG A 481 4.77 32.38 -15.17
N LEU A 482 5.49 31.34 -14.73
CA LEU A 482 6.54 31.46 -13.72
C LEU A 482 7.82 32.06 -14.31
N GLU A 483 8.36 33.07 -13.64
CA GLU A 483 9.62 33.73 -14.00
C GLU A 483 10.79 33.14 -13.20
N ALA A 484 11.96 33.01 -13.84
CA ALA A 484 13.14 32.36 -13.25
C ALA A 484 13.65 33.12 -12.02
N GLU A 485 13.57 34.44 -12.06
CA GLU A 485 13.96 35.36 -10.98
C GLU A 485 13.14 35.09 -9.72
N ARG A 486 11.81 35.01 -9.88
CA ARG A 486 10.89 34.76 -8.77
C ARG A 486 11.05 33.35 -8.21
N LEU A 487 11.26 32.36 -9.07
CA LEU A 487 11.54 30.98 -8.64
C LEU A 487 12.84 30.87 -7.82
N ALA A 488 13.84 31.72 -8.08
CA ALA A 488 15.10 31.71 -7.35
C ALA A 488 14.97 32.19 -5.89
N GLU A 489 13.85 32.82 -5.51
CA GLU A 489 13.55 33.21 -4.13
C GLU A 489 13.11 32.01 -3.27
N LEU A 490 12.72 30.89 -3.88
CA LEU A 490 12.23 29.72 -3.16
C LEU A 490 13.36 28.95 -2.47
N PRO A 491 13.12 28.41 -1.26
CA PRO A 491 14.09 27.56 -0.59
C PRO A 491 14.46 26.36 -1.46
N ARG A 492 15.78 26.16 -1.69
CA ARG A 492 16.36 25.10 -2.53
C ARG A 492 16.27 25.34 -4.04
N MET A 493 15.86 26.53 -4.47
CA MET A 493 16.03 27.00 -5.84
C MET A 493 17.22 27.98 -5.91
N ALA A 494 17.94 27.94 -7.01
CA ALA A 494 18.99 28.90 -7.37
C ALA A 494 18.77 29.34 -8.82
N SER A 495 19.34 30.47 -9.26
CA SER A 495 19.08 31.00 -10.61
C SER A 495 19.23 29.94 -11.70
N LYS A 496 20.30 29.13 -11.66
CA LYS A 496 20.53 28.05 -12.64
C LYS A 496 19.47 26.95 -12.61
N SER A 497 18.92 26.58 -11.45
CA SER A 497 17.84 25.58 -11.39
C SER A 497 16.50 26.18 -11.81
N SER A 498 16.27 27.45 -11.51
CA SER A 498 15.08 28.19 -11.96
C SER A 498 15.04 28.37 -13.47
N GLU A 499 16.15 28.81 -14.08
CA GLU A 499 16.29 28.91 -15.54
C GLU A 499 16.07 27.57 -16.24
N LYS A 500 16.58 26.47 -15.66
CA LYS A 500 16.36 25.12 -16.18
C LYS A 500 14.89 24.72 -16.13
N LEU A 501 14.18 25.03 -15.04
CA LEU A 501 12.76 24.72 -14.92
C LEU A 501 11.93 25.52 -15.91
N VAL A 502 12.18 26.82 -16.06
CA VAL A 502 11.51 27.65 -17.06
C VAL A 502 11.77 27.12 -18.47
N ALA A 503 13.01 26.74 -18.79
CA ALA A 503 13.33 26.12 -20.08
C ALA A 503 12.62 24.77 -20.29
N ALA A 504 12.44 23.96 -19.23
CA ALA A 504 11.68 22.72 -19.31
C ALA A 504 10.18 22.96 -19.52
N LEU A 505 9.61 23.98 -18.88
CA LEU A 505 8.24 24.44 -19.10
C LEU A 505 8.03 24.90 -20.54
N GLU A 506 8.92 25.74 -21.07
CA GLU A 506 8.90 26.15 -22.48
C GLU A 506 8.95 24.95 -23.43
N LYS A 507 9.86 24.00 -23.20
CA LYS A 507 9.96 22.78 -24.01
C LYS A 507 8.66 21.97 -23.97
N SER A 508 8.01 21.89 -22.81
CA SER A 508 6.79 21.10 -22.61
C SER A 508 5.53 21.70 -23.25
N ARG A 509 5.60 22.94 -23.75
CA ARG A 509 4.51 23.56 -24.55
C ARG A 509 4.23 22.76 -25.82
N HIS A 510 5.26 22.16 -26.42
CA HIS A 510 5.13 21.29 -27.59
C HIS A 510 4.92 19.84 -27.14
N THR A 511 3.70 19.32 -27.31
CA THR A 511 3.31 17.97 -26.87
C THR A 511 2.53 17.23 -27.95
N THR A 512 1.88 16.11 -27.59
CA THR A 512 0.92 15.41 -28.45
C THR A 512 -0.48 15.46 -27.84
N LEU A 513 -1.52 15.38 -28.67
CA LEU A 513 -2.91 15.39 -28.19
C LEU A 513 -3.17 14.29 -27.14
N ALA A 514 -2.64 13.08 -27.36
CA ALA A 514 -2.74 11.98 -26.41
C ALA A 514 -2.12 12.30 -25.04
N ARG A 515 -0.93 12.91 -25.04
CA ARG A 515 -0.24 13.32 -23.80
C ARG A 515 -0.97 14.46 -23.10
N PHE A 516 -1.54 15.40 -23.87
CA PHE A 516 -2.34 16.49 -23.33
C PHE A 516 -3.62 15.96 -22.65
N ILE A 517 -4.39 15.10 -23.33
CA ILE A 517 -5.60 14.45 -22.75
C ILE A 517 -5.24 13.69 -21.48
N TYR A 518 -4.14 12.92 -21.51
CA TYR A 518 -3.66 12.23 -20.33
C TYR A 518 -3.29 13.21 -19.20
N ALA A 519 -2.61 14.32 -19.50
CA ALA A 519 -2.20 15.33 -18.54
C ALA A 519 -3.37 16.02 -17.82
N LEU A 520 -4.54 16.15 -18.48
CA LEU A 520 -5.75 16.70 -17.86
C LEU A 520 -6.24 15.88 -16.65
N GLY A 521 -5.83 14.62 -16.54
CA GLY A 521 -6.15 13.77 -15.40
C GLY A 521 -7.63 13.40 -15.32
N ILE A 522 -8.28 13.24 -16.47
CA ILE A 522 -9.68 12.80 -16.54
C ILE A 522 -9.80 11.41 -15.91
N ARG A 523 -10.84 11.21 -15.10
CA ARG A 523 -11.02 9.98 -14.31
C ARG A 523 -11.16 8.75 -15.21
N GLU A 524 -10.50 7.65 -14.83
CA GLU A 524 -10.40 6.40 -15.59
C GLU A 524 -9.74 6.52 -16.99
N VAL A 525 -9.27 7.72 -17.39
CA VAL A 525 -8.55 7.92 -18.65
C VAL A 525 -7.06 7.70 -18.41
N GLY A 526 -6.62 6.46 -18.63
CA GLY A 526 -5.21 6.09 -18.64
C GLY A 526 -4.48 6.54 -19.91
N GLU A 527 -3.18 6.24 -19.98
CA GLU A 527 -2.33 6.56 -21.14
C GLU A 527 -2.87 5.92 -22.45
N ALA A 528 -3.27 4.65 -22.39
CA ALA A 528 -3.84 3.93 -23.53
C ALA A 528 -5.18 4.53 -23.97
N THR A 529 -6.07 4.80 -23.02
CA THR A 529 -7.38 5.43 -23.26
C THR A 529 -7.21 6.82 -23.87
N ALA A 530 -6.30 7.64 -23.35
CA ALA A 530 -6.00 8.97 -23.90
C ALA A 530 -5.46 8.88 -25.33
N GLY A 531 -4.63 7.87 -25.62
CA GLY A 531 -4.17 7.56 -26.98
C GLY A 531 -5.31 7.18 -27.91
N ASN A 532 -6.22 6.32 -27.47
CA ASN A 532 -7.38 5.90 -28.25
C ASN A 532 -8.35 7.06 -28.51
N LEU A 533 -8.59 7.91 -27.51
CA LEU A 533 -9.41 9.13 -27.65
C LEU A 533 -8.77 10.09 -28.67
N ALA A 534 -7.46 10.35 -28.55
CA ALA A 534 -6.75 11.20 -29.50
C ALA A 534 -6.81 10.63 -30.93
N ALA A 535 -6.60 9.33 -31.09
CA ALA A 535 -6.60 8.67 -32.39
C ALA A 535 -8.01 8.52 -33.00
N HIS A 536 -9.06 8.55 -32.19
CA HIS A 536 -10.44 8.46 -32.66
C HIS A 536 -11.03 9.82 -33.04
N PHE A 537 -10.74 10.87 -32.26
CA PHE A 537 -11.31 12.21 -32.48
C PHE A 537 -10.40 13.15 -33.28
N GLY A 538 -9.08 12.94 -33.27
CA GLY A 538 -8.10 13.67 -34.09
C GLY A 538 -7.81 15.11 -33.64
N THR A 539 -8.83 15.82 -33.12
CA THR A 539 -8.75 17.20 -32.62
C THR A 539 -9.30 17.28 -31.20
N LEU A 540 -8.80 18.25 -30.41
CA LEU A 540 -9.34 18.49 -29.07
C LEU A 540 -10.80 18.98 -29.13
N SER A 541 -11.15 19.79 -30.13
CA SER A 541 -12.50 20.33 -30.31
C SER A 541 -13.55 19.22 -30.55
N ALA A 542 -13.22 18.22 -31.36
CA ALA A 542 -14.10 17.07 -31.59
C ALA A 542 -14.31 16.28 -30.29
N LEU A 543 -13.24 16.02 -29.53
CA LEU A 543 -13.36 15.34 -28.23
C LEU A 543 -14.19 16.13 -27.22
N MET A 544 -14.02 17.46 -27.16
CA MET A 544 -14.76 18.34 -26.23
C MET A 544 -16.25 18.46 -26.57
N SER A 545 -16.64 18.21 -27.81
CA SER A 545 -18.03 18.27 -28.28
C SER A 545 -18.75 16.92 -28.26
N ALA A 546 -18.01 15.81 -28.18
CA ALA A 546 -18.51 14.45 -28.26
C ALA A 546 -19.62 14.12 -27.23
N GLU A 547 -20.65 13.42 -27.71
CA GLU A 547 -21.71 12.85 -26.89
C GLU A 547 -21.32 11.47 -26.35
N VAL A 548 -22.01 11.01 -25.29
CA VAL A 548 -21.66 9.76 -24.58
C VAL A 548 -21.59 8.54 -25.51
N ALA A 549 -22.50 8.45 -26.49
CA ALA A 549 -22.54 7.35 -27.44
C ALA A 549 -21.32 7.30 -28.39
N GLU A 550 -20.76 8.46 -28.74
CA GLU A 550 -19.56 8.56 -29.58
C GLU A 550 -18.31 8.20 -28.79
N LEU A 551 -18.26 8.60 -27.52
CA LEU A 551 -17.19 8.21 -26.59
C LEU A 551 -17.17 6.69 -26.36
N GLU A 552 -18.32 6.04 -26.22
CA GLU A 552 -18.43 4.57 -26.09
C GLU A 552 -18.02 3.80 -27.36
N ALA A 553 -17.96 4.46 -28.51
CA ALA A 553 -17.48 3.84 -29.76
C ALA A 553 -15.95 3.74 -29.82
N VAL A 554 -15.24 4.41 -28.91
CA VAL A 554 -13.78 4.36 -28.82
C VAL A 554 -13.33 3.04 -28.19
N ASN A 555 -12.30 2.43 -28.76
CA ASN A 555 -11.71 1.22 -28.21
C ASN A 555 -11.27 1.44 -26.75
N ASP A 556 -11.59 0.50 -25.88
CA ASP A 556 -11.26 0.55 -24.45
C ASP A 556 -12.00 1.66 -23.65
N VAL A 557 -13.08 2.23 -24.21
CA VAL A 557 -13.94 3.20 -23.52
C VAL A 557 -15.31 2.58 -23.24
N GLY A 558 -15.55 2.23 -21.98
CA GLY A 558 -16.86 1.79 -21.50
C GLY A 558 -17.76 2.96 -21.06
N PRO A 559 -19.03 2.68 -20.68
CA PRO A 559 -20.00 3.70 -20.28
C PRO A 559 -19.53 4.59 -19.11
N VAL A 560 -18.76 4.03 -18.18
CA VAL A 560 -18.19 4.76 -17.04
C VAL A 560 -17.18 5.81 -17.51
N VAL A 561 -16.23 5.41 -18.38
CA VAL A 561 -15.20 6.32 -18.91
C VAL A 561 -15.84 7.38 -19.80
N ALA A 562 -16.79 6.99 -20.67
CA ALA A 562 -17.54 7.91 -21.51
C ALA A 562 -18.27 8.97 -20.68
N SER A 563 -18.93 8.58 -19.59
CA SER A 563 -19.58 9.52 -18.68
C SER A 563 -18.59 10.49 -18.03
N HIS A 564 -17.43 10.02 -17.58
CA HIS A 564 -16.42 10.91 -16.96
C HIS A 564 -15.85 11.92 -17.96
N VAL A 565 -15.53 11.47 -19.18
CA VAL A 565 -15.01 12.34 -20.24
C VAL A 565 -16.04 13.39 -20.63
N HIS A 566 -17.28 12.97 -20.87
CA HIS A 566 -18.37 13.88 -21.23
C HIS A 566 -18.62 14.92 -20.12
N THR A 567 -18.78 14.48 -18.86
CA THR A 567 -19.01 15.37 -17.73
C THR A 567 -17.85 16.34 -17.56
N PHE A 568 -16.60 15.87 -17.63
CA PHE A 568 -15.40 16.71 -17.50
C PHE A 568 -15.43 17.89 -18.46
N PHE A 569 -15.75 17.65 -19.74
CA PHE A 569 -15.83 18.69 -20.77
C PHE A 569 -17.12 19.50 -20.74
N ARG A 570 -18.12 19.20 -19.90
CA ARG A 570 -19.31 20.06 -19.70
C ARG A 570 -19.13 21.05 -18.55
N GLN A 571 -18.11 20.89 -17.72
CA GLN A 571 -17.82 21.76 -16.58
C GLN A 571 -17.14 23.07 -17.01
N PRO A 572 -17.67 24.26 -16.66
CA PRO A 572 -17.09 25.55 -17.05
C PRO A 572 -15.63 25.73 -16.63
N HIS A 573 -15.28 25.40 -15.39
CA HIS A 573 -13.93 25.58 -14.85
C HIS A 573 -12.86 24.74 -15.57
N ASN A 574 -13.23 23.55 -16.05
CA ASN A 574 -12.31 22.71 -16.83
C ASN A 574 -12.07 23.30 -18.22
N ARG A 575 -13.12 23.84 -18.87
CA ARG A 575 -13.00 24.54 -20.16
C ARG A 575 -12.13 25.78 -20.02
N GLU A 576 -12.38 26.60 -19.01
CA GLU A 576 -11.56 27.78 -18.71
C GLU A 576 -10.09 27.42 -18.50
N THR A 577 -9.81 26.31 -17.78
CA THR A 577 -8.42 25.84 -17.58
C THR A 577 -7.77 25.39 -18.89
N ILE A 578 -8.52 24.72 -19.78
CA ILE A 578 -8.04 24.29 -21.10
C ILE A 578 -7.76 25.51 -21.99
N ASP A 579 -8.69 26.46 -22.03
CA ASP A 579 -8.54 27.70 -22.79
C ASP A 579 -7.30 28.48 -22.31
N ASP A 580 -7.11 28.57 -20.99
CA ASP A 580 -5.92 29.17 -20.40
C ASP A 580 -4.62 28.46 -20.80
N LEU A 581 -4.64 27.13 -20.85
CA LEU A 581 -3.50 26.31 -21.30
C LEU A 581 -3.17 26.57 -22.78
N LEU A 582 -4.19 26.72 -23.63
CA LEU A 582 -4.01 27.09 -25.04
C LEU A 582 -3.49 28.52 -25.19
N VAL A 583 -3.96 29.46 -24.37
CA VAL A 583 -3.49 30.86 -24.36
C VAL A 583 -2.03 30.97 -23.93
N VAL A 584 -1.58 30.16 -22.96
CA VAL A 584 -0.16 30.03 -22.63
C VAL A 584 0.60 29.15 -23.63
N GLY A 585 0.06 28.90 -24.82
CA GLY A 585 0.81 28.39 -25.97
C GLY A 585 1.15 26.91 -25.92
N LEU A 586 0.36 26.08 -25.23
CA LEU A 586 0.45 24.63 -25.44
C LEU A 586 -0.04 24.30 -26.85
N GLU A 587 0.74 23.49 -27.57
CA GLU A 587 0.44 23.08 -28.93
C GLU A 587 0.80 21.60 -29.19
N TRP A 588 0.10 21.02 -30.15
CA TRP A 588 0.29 19.65 -30.65
C TRP A 588 -0.15 19.60 -32.11
N GLN A 589 0.24 18.52 -32.80
CA GLN A 589 -0.27 18.24 -34.14
C GLN A 589 -1.65 17.60 -34.02
N GLU A 590 -2.62 18.18 -34.73
CA GLU A 590 -3.95 17.60 -34.91
C GLU A 590 -4.05 16.92 -36.28
N GLU A 591 -4.82 15.84 -36.34
CA GLU A 591 -5.12 15.12 -37.58
C GLU A 591 -6.63 15.18 -37.83
N GLU A 592 -7.05 15.76 -38.95
CA GLU A 592 -8.45 15.68 -39.37
C GLU A 592 -8.74 14.24 -39.83
N ILE A 593 -9.44 13.49 -38.98
CA ILE A 593 -9.93 12.17 -39.34
C ILE A 593 -11.12 12.37 -40.26
N GLY A 594 -10.90 12.22 -41.57
CA GLY A 594 -11.96 12.32 -42.57
C GLY A 594 -13.09 11.32 -42.30
N GLU A 595 -14.31 11.66 -42.75
CA GLU A 595 -15.49 10.79 -42.67
C GLU A 595 -15.15 9.41 -43.25
N ARG A 596 -15.03 8.40 -42.38
CA ARG A 596 -14.88 7.02 -42.83
C ARG A 596 -16.20 6.56 -43.44
N PRO A 597 -16.20 5.91 -44.62
CA PRO A 597 -17.42 5.35 -45.18
C PRO A 597 -18.03 4.38 -44.16
N GLN A 598 -19.33 4.51 -43.91
CA GLN A 598 -20.11 3.64 -43.02
C GLN A 598 -21.00 2.70 -43.84
N PRO A 599 -20.44 1.70 -44.54
CA PRO A 599 -21.18 0.84 -45.45
C PRO A 599 -22.25 -0.03 -44.76
N LEU A 600 -22.17 -0.15 -43.42
CA LEU A 600 -23.08 -0.97 -42.63
C LEU A 600 -24.08 -0.15 -41.81
N GLU A 601 -24.20 1.15 -42.09
CA GLU A 601 -25.16 2.02 -41.40
C GLU A 601 -26.59 1.46 -41.49
N GLY A 602 -27.28 1.42 -40.35
CA GLY A 602 -28.65 0.89 -40.24
C GLY A 602 -28.76 -0.65 -40.21
N GLN A 603 -27.67 -1.38 -40.40
CA GLN A 603 -27.68 -2.85 -40.35
C GLN A 603 -27.51 -3.37 -38.92
N THR A 604 -28.21 -4.46 -38.58
CA THR A 604 -28.03 -5.14 -37.28
C THR A 604 -27.30 -6.46 -37.44
N TRP A 605 -26.19 -6.65 -36.73
CA TRP A 605 -25.32 -7.82 -36.81
C TRP A 605 -25.30 -8.59 -35.48
N VAL A 606 -25.09 -9.91 -35.51
CA VAL A 606 -24.97 -10.74 -34.30
C VAL A 606 -23.74 -11.64 -34.42
N LEU A 607 -22.86 -11.59 -33.42
CA LEU A 607 -21.71 -12.49 -33.29
C LEU A 607 -22.06 -13.65 -32.35
N THR A 608 -21.86 -14.90 -32.78
CA THR A 608 -22.13 -16.10 -31.97
C THR A 608 -21.11 -17.20 -32.22
N GLY A 609 -20.82 -18.00 -31.18
CA GLY A 609 -19.68 -18.93 -31.17
C GLY A 609 -18.36 -18.26 -30.78
N THR A 610 -17.30 -19.05 -30.74
CA THR A 610 -15.91 -18.58 -30.54
C THR A 610 -15.34 -18.16 -31.88
N LEU A 611 -14.57 -17.06 -31.92
CA LEU A 611 -13.82 -16.62 -33.08
C LEU A 611 -12.34 -16.94 -32.83
N GLU A 612 -11.69 -17.63 -33.75
CA GLU A 612 -10.34 -18.19 -33.63
C GLU A 612 -9.23 -17.17 -33.94
N ASN A 613 -9.50 -16.20 -34.82
CA ASN A 613 -8.54 -15.20 -35.32
C ASN A 613 -8.76 -13.80 -34.74
N LEU A 614 -9.92 -13.53 -34.13
CA LEU A 614 -10.24 -12.28 -33.43
C LEU A 614 -11.08 -12.54 -32.20
N THR A 615 -11.03 -11.66 -31.21
CA THR A 615 -11.96 -11.71 -30.09
C THR A 615 -13.33 -11.17 -30.51
N ARG A 616 -14.40 -11.65 -29.88
CA ARG A 616 -15.76 -11.14 -30.15
C ARG A 616 -15.89 -9.64 -29.95
N ASP A 617 -15.13 -9.06 -29.01
CA ASP A 617 -15.16 -7.63 -28.74
C ASP A 617 -14.43 -6.83 -29.82
N GLU A 618 -13.31 -7.33 -30.35
CA GLU A 618 -12.65 -6.75 -31.53
C GLU A 618 -13.54 -6.81 -32.77
N GLY A 619 -14.20 -7.95 -33.01
CA GLY A 619 -15.16 -8.08 -34.11
C GLY A 619 -16.37 -7.14 -33.97
N LYS A 620 -16.84 -6.94 -32.74
CA LYS A 620 -17.92 -6.00 -32.44
C LYS A 620 -17.47 -4.55 -32.71
N ALA A 621 -16.29 -4.17 -32.23
CA ALA A 621 -15.75 -2.82 -32.42
C ALA A 621 -15.56 -2.50 -33.91
N ARG A 622 -15.00 -3.42 -34.70
CA ARG A 622 -14.81 -3.25 -36.15
C ARG A 622 -16.13 -3.09 -36.91
N LEU A 623 -17.16 -3.85 -36.54
CA LEU A 623 -18.51 -3.69 -37.10
C LEU A 623 -19.14 -2.33 -36.75
N GLN A 624 -18.98 -1.88 -35.50
CA GLN A 624 -19.49 -0.58 -35.05
C GLN A 624 -18.78 0.59 -35.76
N LEU A 625 -17.47 0.48 -35.97
CA LEU A 625 -16.69 1.47 -36.75
C LEU A 625 -17.16 1.62 -38.20
N LEU A 626 -17.80 0.60 -38.76
CA LEU A 626 -18.37 0.61 -40.12
C LEU A 626 -19.86 1.00 -40.15
N GLY A 627 -20.45 1.39 -39.01
CA GLY A 627 -21.84 1.84 -38.88
C GLY A 627 -22.86 0.78 -38.46
N ALA A 628 -22.44 -0.47 -38.19
CA ALA A 628 -23.36 -1.55 -37.83
C ALA A 628 -23.78 -1.52 -36.36
N LYS A 629 -25.04 -1.89 -36.08
CA LYS A 629 -25.51 -2.16 -34.72
C LYS A 629 -25.30 -3.63 -34.35
N VAL A 630 -24.49 -3.92 -33.34
CA VAL A 630 -24.27 -5.31 -32.89
C VAL A 630 -25.23 -5.68 -31.76
N ALA A 631 -26.08 -6.68 -31.97
CA ALA A 631 -27.10 -7.14 -31.03
C ALA A 631 -26.77 -8.50 -30.40
N GLY A 632 -27.28 -8.74 -29.18
CA GLY A 632 -27.07 -10.01 -28.46
C GLY A 632 -28.01 -11.14 -28.88
N SER A 633 -29.05 -10.86 -29.66
CA SER A 633 -30.09 -11.83 -30.06
C SER A 633 -30.44 -11.72 -31.54
N VAL A 634 -30.83 -12.85 -32.15
CA VAL A 634 -31.22 -12.92 -33.56
C VAL A 634 -32.70 -12.63 -33.71
N SER A 635 -33.05 -11.74 -34.64
CA SER A 635 -34.42 -11.36 -35.00
C SER A 635 -34.58 -11.28 -36.52
N LYS A 636 -35.81 -11.13 -37.03
CA LYS A 636 -36.05 -10.89 -38.46
C LYS A 636 -35.42 -9.61 -39.02
N LYS A 637 -34.99 -8.68 -38.15
CA LYS A 637 -34.30 -7.43 -38.53
C LYS A 637 -32.77 -7.57 -38.53
N THR A 638 -32.25 -8.73 -38.12
CA THR A 638 -30.82 -9.01 -38.16
C THR A 638 -30.41 -9.18 -39.62
N ALA A 639 -29.46 -8.35 -40.06
CA ALA A 639 -28.92 -8.37 -41.42
C ALA A 639 -27.98 -9.57 -41.63
N CYS A 640 -27.13 -9.88 -40.63
CA CYS A 640 -26.18 -10.98 -40.73
C CYS A 640 -25.80 -11.53 -39.35
N VAL A 641 -25.50 -12.83 -39.30
CA VAL A 641 -24.97 -13.55 -38.14
C VAL A 641 -23.60 -14.12 -38.48
N VAL A 642 -22.58 -13.78 -37.69
CA VAL A 642 -21.25 -14.40 -37.80
C VAL A 642 -21.21 -15.57 -36.83
N ALA A 643 -21.03 -16.78 -37.35
CA ALA A 643 -21.08 -18.02 -36.59
C ALA A 643 -19.71 -18.72 -36.58
N GLY A 644 -19.06 -18.75 -35.42
CA GLY A 644 -17.85 -19.54 -35.18
C GLY A 644 -18.12 -20.87 -34.47
N PRO A 645 -17.10 -21.69 -34.20
CA PRO A 645 -17.25 -22.94 -33.46
C PRO A 645 -18.04 -22.75 -32.15
N GLY A 646 -19.06 -23.58 -31.93
CA GLY A 646 -19.95 -23.51 -30.77
C GLY A 646 -21.12 -22.52 -30.88
N ALA A 647 -21.42 -21.98 -32.06
CA ALA A 647 -22.49 -21.00 -32.32
C ALA A 647 -23.94 -21.44 -31.98
N GLY A 648 -24.17 -22.73 -31.72
CA GLY A 648 -25.32 -23.26 -30.97
C GLY A 648 -26.71 -22.70 -31.33
N SER A 649 -27.45 -22.28 -30.31
CA SER A 649 -28.87 -21.90 -30.40
C SER A 649 -29.15 -20.65 -31.23
N LYS A 650 -28.17 -19.76 -31.41
CA LYS A 650 -28.31 -18.55 -32.23
C LYS A 650 -28.12 -18.83 -33.71
N LEU A 651 -27.25 -19.79 -34.05
CA LEU A 651 -27.10 -20.30 -35.42
C LEU A 651 -28.40 -20.95 -35.89
N ALA A 652 -28.94 -21.87 -35.10
CA ALA A 652 -30.22 -22.53 -35.40
C ALA A 652 -31.37 -21.52 -35.58
N LYS A 653 -31.41 -20.47 -34.74
CA LYS A 653 -32.41 -19.40 -34.84
C LYS A 653 -32.22 -18.50 -36.06
N ALA A 654 -30.98 -18.30 -36.53
CA ALA A 654 -30.70 -17.55 -37.74
C ALA A 654 -31.16 -18.32 -38.98
N GLU A 655 -30.88 -19.63 -39.03
CA GLU A 655 -31.32 -20.54 -40.09
C GLU A 655 -32.86 -20.61 -40.16
N GLU A 656 -33.55 -20.73 -39.01
CA GLU A 656 -35.02 -20.74 -38.94
C GLU A 656 -35.65 -19.44 -39.46
N LEU A 657 -35.01 -18.30 -39.19
CA LEU A 657 -35.49 -16.97 -39.59
C LEU A 657 -35.04 -16.55 -40.99
N GLY A 658 -34.24 -17.37 -41.69
CA GLY A 658 -33.70 -17.07 -43.02
C GLY A 658 -32.71 -15.90 -43.04
N VAL A 659 -32.03 -15.64 -41.92
CA VAL A 659 -31.02 -14.59 -41.80
C VAL A 659 -29.69 -15.08 -42.36
N THR A 660 -28.97 -14.23 -43.09
CA THR A 660 -27.65 -14.56 -43.65
C THR A 660 -26.67 -14.97 -42.54
N VAL A 661 -26.01 -16.12 -42.71
CA VAL A 661 -24.98 -16.62 -41.80
C VAL A 661 -23.65 -16.70 -42.54
N ILE A 662 -22.59 -16.15 -41.94
CA ILE A 662 -21.22 -16.26 -42.46
C ILE A 662 -20.29 -16.86 -41.41
N ASP A 663 -19.25 -17.54 -41.86
CA ASP A 663 -18.17 -18.03 -41.01
C ASP A 663 -17.12 -16.94 -40.76
N GLU A 664 -16.19 -17.20 -39.84
CA GLU A 664 -15.15 -16.24 -39.47
C GLU A 664 -14.20 -15.87 -40.64
N PRO A 665 -13.74 -16.80 -41.50
CA PRO A 665 -12.96 -16.44 -42.68
C PRO A 665 -13.68 -15.48 -43.63
N ALA A 666 -14.97 -15.71 -43.93
CA ALA A 666 -15.76 -14.81 -44.76
C ALA A 666 -16.01 -13.45 -44.08
N PHE A 667 -16.16 -13.44 -42.76
CA PHE A 667 -16.27 -12.21 -41.97
C PHE A 667 -15.00 -11.37 -42.05
N LEU A 668 -13.83 -11.98 -41.88
CA LEU A 668 -12.53 -11.30 -42.01
C LEU A 668 -12.28 -10.74 -43.41
N ALA A 669 -12.64 -11.49 -44.45
CA ALA A 669 -12.53 -11.01 -45.83
C ALA A 669 -13.44 -9.81 -46.09
N SER A 670 -14.66 -9.81 -45.53
CA SER A 670 -15.61 -8.70 -45.66
C SER A 670 -15.13 -7.45 -44.91
N LEU A 671 -14.62 -7.62 -43.69
CA LEU A 671 -14.03 -6.53 -42.91
C LEU A 671 -12.84 -5.88 -43.65
N ALA A 672 -11.93 -6.69 -44.19
CA ALA A 672 -10.79 -6.17 -44.94
C ALA A 672 -11.21 -5.34 -46.16
N LYS A 673 -12.29 -5.76 -46.85
CA LYS A 673 -12.85 -5.02 -47.98
C LYS A 673 -13.50 -3.70 -47.58
N TRP A 674 -14.29 -3.69 -46.50
CA TRP A 674 -14.95 -2.48 -46.03
C TRP A 674 -13.98 -1.46 -45.44
N GLU A 675 -12.92 -1.93 -44.79
CA GLU A 675 -11.87 -1.08 -44.21
C GLU A 675 -10.92 -0.51 -45.27
N SER A 676 -10.73 -1.19 -46.41
CA SER A 676 -9.90 -0.70 -47.51
C SER A 676 -10.61 0.29 -48.44
N GLY A 677 -11.93 0.43 -48.33
CA GLY A 677 -12.74 1.32 -49.18
C GLY A 677 -12.92 0.81 -50.62
N GLU A 678 -12.59 -0.45 -50.93
CA GLU A 678 -12.84 -1.02 -52.25
C GLU A 678 -14.34 -1.28 -52.45
N GLU A 679 -14.95 -0.56 -53.39
CA GLU A 679 -16.39 -0.53 -53.66
C GLU A 679 -17.09 -1.89 -53.55
N THR A 680 -18.22 -1.85 -52.84
CA THR A 680 -19.28 -2.86 -52.92
C THR A 680 -20.09 -2.44 -54.14
N THR A 681 -20.10 -3.27 -55.17
CA THR A 681 -20.82 -3.04 -56.43
C THR A 681 -22.32 -3.06 -56.24
#